data_AF-A0A7C2EZD0-F1
#
_entry.id   AF-A0A7C2EZD0-F1
#
_cell.length_a   1.000
_cell.length_b   1.000
_cell.length_c   1.000
_cell.angle_alpha   90.00
_cell.angle_beta   90.00
_cell.angle_gamma   90.00
#
_symmetry.space_group_name_H-M   'P 1'
#
loop_
_entity.id
_entity.type
_entity.pdbx_description
1 polymer ?
#
loop_
_entity_poly.entity_id
_entity_poly.type
_entity_poly.pdbx_seq_one_letter_code
_entity_poly.pdbx_strand_id
1 'polypeptide(L)'
;MNIDDIPDFDDLQKENKAYYGSFIPLKLDQDYTFDKYRGFLKLNSRIDDQKILAIAYATSNGDKYGTLTEDIEDISQTVILKLIKPRGMQPTDEDTWPLMMRNVYSLGGRNIEQEGFEVRLEYNVNSTNETRPAGSENTFLNLLGLDVLTENGELIEGGDEIIDNNPYIVNRAEGILIFPALQPFNPEKGSRYYGRLSEDYIAEIYQIKTTTDTFRTEYKFDIVVNSSSTKSEFDLGFYVLEGSEVVTLGGVTLKRDTDYIIDYFSGKLTLLSAEAKRSSSNLNIKYERANLFQLDKKTIFGGRLEYKFWENSFVGLTALYLSKSTIDDRVRVGQEPFQNFVWDVNAALKFEPRFITRALDWLPLIETNAPSSFNIEGEFAQVLPNPNTLNSDKTGDKDGVAYVDDFESTKRTTTLGIRYRTWTMASPPVYLPNLDSTVVDSTVNRHRAHVNWYNPYIQTVITDIWPKKETNARTGKYTDVLGVEFWRDEDSDPDLSWAGMMRSTLSFADQQKTKYIELWILGDAGTVNIDIGRISEDWYMKNKTFRGELSYRGLNTEDKNNNGLLDDGEDTGVDGIPDNQEEPGAMDDNWQEPKREDDTYNYDGINGTEGNSNSRDARYPDTEDLDGDGQLSLNNDYFEYSFSLDPDAQEDWEESEIPETKWRLFRIPIKEYTRKIGNPDAAFGQIYN
;
A
#
# COMPACT_ATOMS: atom_id res chain seq x y z
N MET A 1 31.12 26.83 -5.62
CA MET A 1 31.13 26.04 -6.86
C MET A 1 29.74 26.22 -7.43
N ASN A 2 29.63 26.80 -8.62
CA ASN A 2 28.35 26.94 -9.29
C ASN A 2 27.95 25.56 -9.84
N ILE A 3 26.67 25.29 -9.98
CA ILE A 3 26.23 23.98 -10.49
C ILE A 3 26.66 23.73 -11.94
N ASP A 4 26.83 24.81 -12.69
CA ASP A 4 27.42 24.82 -14.04
C ASP A 4 28.88 24.30 -14.07
N ASP A 5 29.52 24.16 -12.91
CA ASP A 5 30.87 23.60 -12.76
C ASP A 5 30.85 22.06 -12.58
N ILE A 6 29.68 21.42 -12.54
CA ILE A 6 29.52 19.95 -12.48
C ILE A 6 29.26 19.44 -13.91
N PRO A 7 30.26 18.83 -14.58
CA PRO A 7 30.05 18.23 -15.89
C PRO A 7 28.96 17.15 -15.82
N ASP A 8 28.14 17.06 -16.87
CA ASP A 8 27.18 15.98 -17.08
C ASP A 8 26.06 15.89 -16.02
N PHE A 9 25.73 17.00 -15.32
CA PHE A 9 24.65 17.00 -14.31
C PHE A 9 23.30 16.52 -14.87
N ASP A 10 22.93 16.97 -16.07
CA ASP A 10 21.68 16.57 -16.73
C ASP A 10 21.65 15.07 -17.05
N ASP A 11 22.79 14.51 -17.46
CA ASP A 11 22.93 13.07 -17.70
C ASP A 11 22.87 12.29 -16.38
N LEU A 12 23.47 12.80 -15.30
CA LEU A 12 23.35 12.23 -13.96
C LEU A 12 21.92 12.29 -13.42
N GLN A 13 21.14 13.33 -13.76
CA GLN A 13 19.73 13.42 -13.40
C GLN A 13 18.90 12.38 -14.17
N LYS A 14 19.16 12.23 -15.47
CA LYS A 14 18.59 11.16 -16.31
C LYS A 14 18.88 9.75 -15.78
N GLU A 15 20.02 9.57 -15.12
CA GLU A 15 20.42 8.31 -14.49
C GLU A 15 20.00 8.17 -13.02
N ASN A 16 19.18 9.09 -12.48
CA ASN A 16 18.72 9.06 -11.07
C ASN A 16 19.86 9.20 -10.04
N LYS A 17 21.01 9.76 -10.44
CA LYS A 17 22.25 9.88 -9.64
C LYS A 17 22.47 11.27 -9.05
N ALA A 18 21.75 12.28 -9.55
CA ALA A 18 21.83 13.64 -9.05
C ALA A 18 20.46 14.30 -9.04
N TYR A 19 20.24 15.18 -8.06
CA TYR A 19 19.02 15.96 -7.92
C TYR A 19 19.34 17.39 -7.53
N TYR A 20 18.42 18.29 -7.83
CA TYR A 20 18.41 19.61 -7.25
C TYR A 20 17.40 19.71 -6.12
N GLY A 21 17.18 20.92 -5.62
CA GLY A 21 15.94 21.27 -4.97
C GLY A 21 16.16 21.81 -3.57
N SER A 22 15.05 22.17 -2.95
CA SER A 22 15.03 22.58 -1.55
C SER A 22 14.97 21.34 -0.66
N PHE A 23 15.96 21.19 0.22
CA PHE A 23 16.01 20.07 1.17
C PHE A 23 15.57 20.53 2.56
N ILE A 24 14.78 19.69 3.23
CA ILE A 24 14.40 19.91 4.63
C ILE A 24 15.46 19.28 5.52
N PRO A 25 16.13 20.03 6.40
CA PRO A 25 17.11 19.48 7.31
C PRO A 25 16.44 18.60 8.38
N LEU A 26 16.89 17.36 8.51
CA LEU A 26 16.49 16.46 9.60
C LEU A 26 17.31 16.75 10.86
N LYS A 27 16.68 16.63 12.03
CA LYS A 27 17.30 16.88 13.34
C LYS A 27 17.70 15.57 14.02
N LEU A 28 18.94 15.52 14.52
CA LEU A 28 19.45 14.41 15.32
C LEU A 28 18.59 14.24 16.59
N ASP A 29 18.33 12.98 16.97
CA ASP A 29 17.51 12.51 18.09
C ASP A 29 16.01 12.85 18.01
N GLN A 30 15.60 13.71 17.07
CA GLN A 30 14.20 13.99 16.76
C GLN A 30 13.73 13.19 15.55
N ASP A 31 14.41 13.34 14.41
CA ASP A 31 14.02 12.74 13.14
C ASP A 31 14.84 11.48 12.81
N TYR A 32 16.09 11.43 13.29
CA TYR A 32 16.98 10.29 13.09
C TYR A 32 17.97 10.12 14.25
N THR A 33 18.53 8.92 14.39
CA THR A 33 19.67 8.62 15.26
C THR A 33 20.88 8.19 14.42
N PHE A 34 22.09 8.35 14.97
CA PHE A 34 23.33 8.05 14.26
C PHE A 34 24.30 7.26 15.15
N ASP A 35 24.73 6.09 14.66
CA ASP A 35 25.79 5.32 15.29
C ASP A 35 27.14 5.73 14.70
N LYS A 36 27.85 6.61 15.41
CA LYS A 36 29.16 7.14 14.99
C LYS A 36 30.28 6.09 14.90
N TYR A 37 30.11 4.91 15.51
CA TYR A 37 31.14 3.86 15.49
C TYR A 37 30.95 2.92 14.31
N ARG A 38 29.70 2.57 14.01
CA ARG A 38 29.35 1.67 12.90
C ARG A 38 29.01 2.40 11.61
N GLY A 39 28.77 3.71 11.67
CA GLY A 39 28.60 4.57 10.51
C GLY A 39 27.23 4.47 9.83
N PHE A 40 26.18 4.03 10.54
CA PHE A 40 24.83 4.00 9.99
C PHE A 40 23.91 5.01 10.69
N LEU A 41 22.93 5.48 9.93
CA LEU A 41 21.84 6.32 10.40
C LEU A 41 20.55 5.51 10.45
N LYS A 42 19.71 5.79 11.44
CA LYS A 42 18.38 5.19 11.60
C LYS A 42 17.36 6.30 11.64
N LEU A 43 16.41 6.28 10.72
CA LEU A 43 15.30 7.21 10.69
C LEU A 43 14.23 6.78 11.71
N ASN A 44 13.66 7.75 12.44
CA ASN A 44 12.64 7.47 13.45
C ASN A 44 11.26 7.19 12.84
N SER A 45 11.05 7.64 11.60
CA SER A 45 9.88 7.38 10.78
C SER A 45 10.30 6.86 9.41
N ARG A 46 9.48 5.98 8.82
CA ARG A 46 9.64 5.59 7.43
C ARG A 46 9.50 6.83 6.53
N ILE A 47 10.44 7.00 5.61
CA ILE A 47 10.38 8.02 4.56
C ILE A 47 9.67 7.41 3.34
N ASP A 48 8.87 8.24 2.67
CA ASP A 48 8.18 7.88 1.43
C ASP A 48 9.18 7.48 0.33
N ASP A 49 8.81 6.53 -0.54
CA ASP A 49 9.74 6.04 -1.56
C ASP A 49 10.08 7.11 -2.61
N GLN A 50 9.22 8.10 -2.82
CA GLN A 50 9.47 9.24 -3.71
C GLN A 50 10.29 10.37 -3.09
N LYS A 51 10.61 10.29 -1.80
CA LYS A 51 11.47 11.29 -1.17
C LYS A 51 12.95 10.98 -1.35
N ILE A 52 13.72 12.03 -1.59
CA ILE A 52 15.17 11.98 -1.70
C ILE A 52 15.79 12.11 -0.30
N LEU A 53 16.85 11.36 -0.03
CA LEU A 53 17.67 11.53 1.16
C LEU A 53 19.12 11.79 0.76
N ALA A 54 19.69 12.85 1.30
CA ALA A 54 21.08 13.23 1.11
C ALA A 54 21.71 13.67 2.43
N ILE A 55 23.03 13.55 2.54
CA ILE A 55 23.79 13.84 3.76
C ILE A 55 25.03 14.67 3.45
N ALA A 56 25.51 15.41 4.45
CA ALA A 56 26.86 15.94 4.47
C ALA A 56 27.54 15.51 5.78
N TYR A 57 28.78 15.05 5.71
CA TYR A 57 29.51 14.56 6.88
C TYR A 57 31.03 14.71 6.73
N ALA A 58 31.74 14.67 7.85
CA ALA A 58 33.19 14.60 7.90
C ALA A 58 33.63 13.28 8.56
N THR A 59 34.70 12.68 8.05
CA THR A 59 35.31 11.49 8.65
C THR A 59 36.26 11.88 9.79
N SER A 60 36.64 10.92 10.64
CA SER A 60 37.65 11.12 11.68
C SER A 60 39.02 11.53 11.13
N ASN A 61 39.27 11.27 9.85
CA ASN A 61 40.53 11.61 9.17
C ASN A 61 40.50 13.02 8.57
N GLY A 62 39.37 13.73 8.66
CA GLY A 62 39.19 15.09 8.15
C GLY A 62 38.65 15.17 6.73
N ASP A 63 38.33 14.04 6.08
CA ASP A 63 37.71 14.05 4.75
C ASP A 63 36.28 14.56 4.87
N LYS A 64 35.92 15.56 4.05
CA LYS A 64 34.57 16.15 3.99
C LYS A 64 33.82 15.60 2.78
N TYR A 65 32.56 15.21 2.98
CA TYR A 65 31.63 14.80 1.94
C TYR A 65 30.41 15.70 1.99
N GLY A 66 30.19 16.48 0.93
CA GLY A 66 29.16 17.53 0.88
C GLY A 66 29.57 18.81 1.61
N THR A 67 28.65 19.78 1.62
CA THR A 67 28.79 21.09 2.28
C THR A 67 28.27 20.96 3.70
N LEU A 68 29.16 21.11 4.69
CA LEU A 68 28.75 21.07 6.10
C LEU A 68 28.07 22.37 6.48
N THR A 69 27.19 22.32 7.49
CA THR A 69 26.47 23.51 7.97
C THR A 69 27.40 24.63 8.43
N GLU A 70 28.57 24.27 8.98
CA GLU A 70 29.62 25.22 9.39
C GLU A 70 30.32 25.93 8.22
N ASP A 71 30.24 25.36 7.02
CA ASP A 71 30.86 25.88 5.79
C ASP A 71 29.87 26.75 4.95
N ILE A 72 28.66 27.00 5.46
CA ILE A 72 27.65 27.83 4.80
C ILE A 72 27.82 29.28 5.26
N GLU A 73 28.24 30.16 4.33
CA GLU A 73 28.52 31.57 4.63
C GLU A 73 27.32 32.49 4.30
N ASP A 74 26.51 32.12 3.30
CA ASP A 74 25.35 32.87 2.83
C ASP A 74 24.12 31.95 2.68
N ILE A 75 22.93 32.46 3.01
CA ILE A 75 21.65 31.76 2.83
C ILE A 75 21.29 31.57 1.35
N SER A 76 21.89 32.35 0.44
CA SER A 76 21.73 32.15 -1.01
C SER A 76 22.73 31.15 -1.60
N GLN A 77 23.62 30.58 -0.79
CA GLN A 77 24.63 29.64 -1.25
C GLN A 77 24.00 28.28 -1.58
N THR A 78 24.27 27.76 -2.77
CA THR A 78 23.94 26.37 -3.13
C THR A 78 24.77 25.39 -2.30
N VAL A 79 24.10 24.45 -1.64
CA VAL A 79 24.74 23.37 -0.88
C VAL A 79 24.85 22.11 -1.71
N ILE A 80 26.00 21.45 -1.65
CA ILE A 80 26.23 20.15 -2.30
C ILE A 80 26.09 19.07 -1.23
N LEU A 81 25.24 18.08 -1.45
CA LEU A 81 25.02 16.97 -0.52
C LEU A 81 25.35 15.64 -1.19
N LYS A 82 25.77 14.64 -0.41
CA LYS A 82 25.92 13.27 -0.89
C LYS A 82 24.56 12.58 -0.90
N LEU A 83 24.08 12.21 -2.08
CA LEU A 83 22.88 11.39 -2.25
C LEU A 83 23.07 10.00 -1.62
N ILE A 84 22.09 9.55 -0.84
CA ILE A 84 22.08 8.20 -0.24
C ILE A 84 20.77 7.44 -0.48
N LYS A 85 19.70 8.12 -0.90
CA LYS A 85 18.47 7.51 -1.38
C LYS A 85 17.86 8.38 -2.49
N PRO A 86 17.79 7.91 -3.74
CA PRO A 86 17.07 8.57 -4.82
C PRO A 86 15.54 8.39 -4.71
N ARG A 87 14.81 9.08 -5.59
CA ARG A 87 13.37 8.90 -5.81
C ARG A 87 13.09 7.53 -6.42
N GLY A 88 12.16 6.79 -5.82
CA GLY A 88 11.79 5.46 -6.28
C GLY A 88 12.96 4.50 -6.38
N MET A 89 13.94 4.58 -5.47
CA MET A 89 15.21 3.82 -5.50
C MET A 89 15.03 2.34 -5.87
N GLN A 90 15.79 1.85 -6.84
CA GLN A 90 15.72 0.50 -7.42
C GLN A 90 17.00 -0.30 -7.16
N PRO A 91 16.94 -1.65 -7.22
CA PRO A 91 18.13 -2.51 -7.18
C PRO A 91 19.22 -2.16 -8.21
N THR A 92 18.81 -1.59 -9.33
CA THR A 92 19.71 -1.12 -10.41
C THR A 92 20.47 0.16 -10.05
N ASP A 93 20.09 0.87 -8.98
CA ASP A 93 20.80 2.07 -8.50
C ASP A 93 22.05 1.66 -7.70
N GLU A 94 23.06 1.12 -8.38
CA GLU A 94 24.23 0.46 -7.78
C GLU A 94 24.99 1.31 -6.74
N ASP A 95 24.96 2.64 -6.87
CA ASP A 95 25.64 3.57 -5.98
C ASP A 95 24.92 3.82 -4.64
N THR A 96 23.60 3.62 -4.61
CA THR A 96 22.76 3.98 -3.44
C THR A 96 21.99 2.81 -2.86
N TRP A 97 21.57 1.84 -3.69
CA TRP A 97 20.86 0.65 -3.24
C TRP A 97 21.61 -0.15 -2.16
N PRO A 98 22.95 -0.36 -2.25
CA PRO A 98 23.71 -1.07 -1.23
C PRO A 98 23.87 -0.30 0.09
N LEU A 99 23.62 1.02 0.11
CA LEU A 99 23.73 1.84 1.32
C LEU A 99 22.60 1.55 2.31
N MET A 100 21.45 1.06 1.84
CA MET A 100 20.32 0.70 2.70
C MET A 100 20.58 -0.62 3.42
N MET A 101 20.59 -0.58 4.75
CA MET A 101 20.68 -1.78 5.58
C MET A 101 19.42 -2.65 5.47
N ARG A 102 19.59 -3.91 5.08
CA ARG A 102 18.51 -4.92 4.95
C ARG A 102 18.68 -6.12 5.90
N ASN A 103 19.45 -5.91 6.96
CA ASN A 103 19.83 -6.89 7.97
C ASN A 103 19.25 -6.58 9.36
N VAL A 104 18.27 -5.67 9.45
CA VAL A 104 17.63 -5.25 10.70
C VAL A 104 16.15 -5.59 10.66
N TYR A 105 15.68 -6.35 11.65
CA TYR A 105 14.32 -6.91 11.69
C TYR A 105 13.60 -6.48 12.97
N SER A 106 12.30 -6.23 12.87
CA SER A 106 11.46 -5.94 14.03
C SER A 106 11.15 -7.22 14.81
N LEU A 107 11.19 -7.14 16.14
CA LEU A 107 10.79 -8.21 17.07
C LEU A 107 9.29 -8.14 17.41
N GLY A 108 8.52 -7.22 16.81
CA GLY A 108 7.08 -7.08 16.99
C GLY A 108 6.64 -6.29 18.24
N GLY A 109 7.56 -5.83 19.07
CA GLY A 109 7.28 -5.02 20.26
C GLY A 109 8.53 -4.32 20.81
N ARG A 110 8.35 -3.30 21.65
CA ARG A 110 9.42 -2.53 22.32
C ARG A 110 9.46 -2.84 23.81
N ASN A 111 10.56 -2.47 24.47
CA ASN A 111 10.78 -2.70 25.91
C ASN A 111 10.54 -4.17 26.31
N ILE A 112 11.15 -5.08 25.55
CA ILE A 112 11.01 -6.52 25.76
C ILE A 112 11.75 -6.94 27.03
N GLU A 113 11.07 -7.68 27.91
CA GLU A 113 11.67 -8.20 29.13
C GLU A 113 12.69 -9.32 28.80
N GLN A 114 13.71 -9.49 29.64
CA GLN A 114 14.66 -10.62 29.46
C GLN A 114 13.97 -11.97 29.71
N GLU A 115 13.08 -11.99 30.69
CA GLU A 115 12.46 -13.22 31.16
C GLU A 115 11.48 -13.77 30.11
N GLY A 116 11.70 -15.02 29.70
CA GLY A 116 10.90 -15.68 28.67
C GLY A 116 11.15 -15.15 27.25
N PHE A 117 12.20 -14.36 27.04
CA PHE A 117 12.62 -13.92 25.70
C PHE A 117 13.39 -15.03 24.99
N GLU A 118 12.88 -15.44 23.83
CA GLU A 118 13.49 -16.45 22.97
C GLU A 118 13.33 -16.00 21.51
N VAL A 119 14.39 -16.16 20.72
CA VAL A 119 14.38 -15.95 19.27
C VAL A 119 14.84 -17.23 18.61
N ARG A 120 14.09 -17.69 17.60
CA ARG A 120 14.46 -18.81 16.75
C ARG A 120 14.40 -18.41 15.29
N LEU A 121 15.24 -19.05 14.49
CA LEU A 121 15.16 -18.99 13.03
C LEU A 121 14.68 -20.35 12.54
N GLU A 122 13.55 -20.34 11.84
CA GLU A 122 12.91 -21.53 11.30
C GLU A 122 12.94 -21.47 9.77
N TYR A 123 13.44 -22.51 9.13
CA TYR A 123 13.38 -22.68 7.68
C TYR A 123 12.04 -23.35 7.32
N ASN A 124 11.27 -22.71 6.43
CA ASN A 124 9.90 -23.11 6.11
C ASN A 124 9.79 -23.58 4.65
N VAL A 125 9.91 -24.89 4.45
CA VAL A 125 9.60 -25.54 3.16
C VAL A 125 8.83 -26.81 3.45
N ASN A 126 7.72 -27.04 2.73
CA ASN A 126 6.86 -28.23 2.85
C ASN A 126 6.15 -28.40 4.21
N SER A 127 5.76 -27.31 4.88
CA SER A 127 5.00 -27.34 6.16
C SER A 127 5.76 -27.93 7.36
N THR A 128 7.08 -28.04 7.27
CA THR A 128 7.97 -28.39 8.37
C THR A 128 8.84 -27.19 8.72
N ASN A 129 8.91 -26.86 10.02
CA ASN A 129 9.73 -25.77 10.53
C ASN A 129 11.01 -26.36 11.14
N GLU A 130 12.14 -26.16 10.46
CA GLU A 130 13.44 -26.67 10.89
C GLU A 130 14.32 -25.55 11.44
N THR A 131 15.00 -25.79 12.58
CA THR A 131 15.92 -24.79 13.17
C THR A 131 17.38 -25.00 12.79
N ARG A 132 17.68 -26.07 12.04
CA ARG A 132 19.01 -26.42 11.53
C ARG A 132 18.91 -26.97 10.11
N PRO A 133 19.95 -26.82 9.28
CA PRO A 133 20.05 -27.57 8.04
C PRO A 133 20.02 -29.08 8.27
N ALA A 134 19.43 -29.82 7.33
CA ALA A 134 19.47 -31.28 7.33
C ALA A 134 20.92 -31.82 7.43
N GLY A 135 21.20 -32.61 8.46
CA GLY A 135 22.51 -33.23 8.69
C GLY A 135 23.57 -32.31 9.30
N SER A 136 23.22 -31.07 9.70
CA SER A 136 24.12 -30.16 10.41
C SER A 136 23.92 -30.22 11.92
N GLU A 137 25.00 -30.10 12.68
CA GLU A 137 24.97 -29.95 14.13
C GLU A 137 24.73 -28.50 14.56
N ASN A 138 24.82 -27.51 13.65
CA ASN A 138 24.70 -26.08 13.95
C ASN A 138 23.31 -25.52 13.61
N THR A 139 22.76 -24.64 14.47
CA THR A 139 21.51 -23.93 14.22
C THR A 139 21.64 -22.88 13.12
N PHE A 140 20.52 -22.48 12.52
CA PHE A 140 20.49 -21.27 11.70
C PHE A 140 20.90 -20.02 12.49
N LEU A 141 20.61 -19.94 13.80
CA LEU A 141 21.12 -18.86 14.67
C LEU A 141 22.65 -18.81 14.64
N ASN A 142 23.32 -19.94 14.85
CA ASN A 142 24.77 -20.02 14.81
C ASN A 142 25.36 -19.73 13.43
N LEU A 143 24.79 -20.33 12.38
CA LEU A 143 25.28 -20.18 11.01
C LEU A 143 25.17 -18.74 10.51
N LEU A 144 24.12 -18.03 10.92
CA LEU A 144 23.89 -16.61 10.60
C LEU A 144 24.57 -15.65 11.59
N GLY A 145 25.29 -16.18 12.58
CA GLY A 145 26.15 -15.41 13.48
C GLY A 145 25.44 -14.72 14.64
N LEU A 146 24.23 -15.15 14.98
CA LEU A 146 23.45 -14.64 16.11
C LEU A 146 23.72 -15.38 17.42
N ASP A 147 24.41 -16.51 17.36
CA ASP A 147 24.72 -17.39 18.48
C ASP A 147 26.16 -17.90 18.32
N VAL A 148 27.11 -17.20 18.95
CA VAL A 148 28.54 -17.57 18.97
C VAL A 148 29.15 -17.51 20.38
N LEU A 149 28.38 -17.08 21.38
CA LEU A 149 28.80 -17.00 22.77
C LEU A 149 27.98 -17.97 23.62
N THR A 150 28.47 -18.21 24.82
CA THR A 150 27.68 -18.79 25.91
C THR A 150 26.85 -17.70 26.60
N GLU A 151 25.88 -18.07 27.43
CA GLU A 151 25.17 -17.14 28.32
C GLU A 151 26.09 -16.22 29.15
N ASN A 152 27.31 -16.68 29.47
CA ASN A 152 28.31 -15.91 30.23
C ASN A 152 29.15 -14.97 29.34
N GLY A 153 28.93 -14.97 28.03
CA GLY A 153 29.62 -14.12 27.05
C GLY A 153 30.97 -14.69 26.56
N GLU A 154 31.27 -15.97 26.81
CA GLU A 154 32.49 -16.63 26.32
C GLU A 154 32.25 -17.26 24.95
N LEU A 155 33.21 -17.16 24.02
CA LEU A 155 33.12 -17.77 22.68
C LEU A 155 33.05 -19.30 22.76
N ILE A 156 32.10 -19.91 22.05
CA ILE A 156 31.94 -21.36 21.93
C ILE A 156 31.69 -21.78 20.48
N GLU A 157 32.27 -22.90 20.07
CA GLU A 157 32.03 -23.46 18.74
C GLU A 157 30.60 -24.03 18.66
N GLY A 158 29.88 -23.71 17.59
CA GLY A 158 28.49 -24.15 17.39
C GLY A 158 27.41 -23.36 18.15
N GLY A 159 27.81 -22.50 19.08
CA GLY A 159 26.88 -21.72 19.91
C GLY A 159 26.31 -22.51 21.08
N ASP A 160 25.51 -21.85 21.92
CA ASP A 160 24.76 -22.50 23.01
C ASP A 160 23.25 -22.63 22.71
N GLU A 161 22.86 -22.38 21.47
CA GLU A 161 21.48 -22.38 20.96
C GLU A 161 20.61 -21.24 21.47
N ILE A 162 21.18 -20.31 22.22
CA ILE A 162 20.52 -19.12 22.73
C ILE A 162 21.07 -17.92 21.97
N ILE A 163 20.18 -17.00 21.62
CA ILE A 163 20.62 -15.78 20.93
C ILE A 163 21.54 -14.95 21.82
N ASP A 164 22.66 -14.48 21.26
CA ASP A 164 23.61 -13.63 21.94
C ASP A 164 22.96 -12.31 22.36
N ASN A 165 22.69 -12.16 23.67
CA ASN A 165 21.96 -11.01 24.22
C ASN A 165 22.89 -9.79 24.42
N ASN A 166 23.28 -9.16 23.31
CA ASN A 166 23.98 -7.88 23.33
C ASN A 166 23.28 -6.85 22.44
N PRO A 167 23.41 -5.53 22.74
CA PRO A 167 22.72 -4.48 22.00
C PRO A 167 23.04 -4.38 20.49
N TYR A 168 24.11 -5.03 20.04
CA TYR A 168 24.52 -5.04 18.63
C TYR A 168 23.86 -6.17 17.83
N ILE A 169 23.30 -7.17 18.50
CA ILE A 169 22.55 -8.27 17.91
C ILE A 169 21.06 -8.13 18.26
N VAL A 170 20.72 -7.95 19.53
CA VAL A 170 19.34 -7.71 19.98
C VAL A 170 19.26 -6.43 20.80
N ASN A 171 18.45 -5.48 20.34
CA ASN A 171 18.09 -4.30 21.13
C ASN A 171 16.62 -4.42 21.59
N ARG A 172 16.42 -4.91 22.82
CA ARG A 172 15.09 -5.14 23.41
C ARG A 172 14.30 -3.86 23.72
N ALA A 173 14.99 -2.76 24.01
CA ALA A 173 14.34 -1.47 24.23
C ALA A 173 13.67 -0.99 22.93
N GLU A 174 14.40 -1.06 21.83
CA GLU A 174 13.90 -0.65 20.51
C GLU A 174 13.07 -1.73 19.80
N GLY A 175 13.16 -2.99 20.23
CA GLY A 175 12.44 -4.09 19.62
C GLY A 175 13.02 -4.56 18.30
N ILE A 176 14.34 -4.55 18.15
CA ILE A 176 15.01 -4.88 16.88
C ILE A 176 16.07 -5.98 17.04
N LEU A 177 16.17 -6.81 16.01
CA LEU A 177 17.20 -7.81 15.77
C LEU A 177 18.11 -7.32 14.64
N ILE A 178 19.42 -7.40 14.82
CA ILE A 178 20.44 -6.95 13.86
C ILE A 178 21.32 -8.16 13.53
N PHE A 179 21.27 -8.60 12.28
CA PHE A 179 22.20 -9.63 11.82
C PHE A 179 23.59 -9.01 11.59
N PRO A 180 24.68 -9.68 12.00
CA PRO A 180 26.02 -9.14 11.81
C PRO A 180 26.47 -9.01 10.35
N ALA A 181 25.92 -9.82 9.44
CA ALA A 181 26.16 -9.69 8.01
C ALA A 181 25.21 -8.64 7.39
N LEU A 182 25.67 -7.88 6.40
CA LEU A 182 24.82 -6.94 5.65
C LEU A 182 23.74 -7.65 4.83
N GLN A 183 24.06 -8.86 4.36
CA GLN A 183 23.16 -9.77 3.64
C GLN A 183 23.20 -11.14 4.33
N PRO A 184 22.47 -11.35 5.46
CA PRO A 184 22.56 -12.58 6.24
C PRO A 184 22.19 -13.84 5.44
N PHE A 185 21.12 -13.77 4.66
CA PHE A 185 20.59 -14.92 3.91
C PHE A 185 21.23 -15.15 2.54
N ASN A 186 22.10 -14.24 2.09
CA ASN A 186 22.97 -14.43 0.92
C ASN A 186 24.26 -13.62 1.12
N PRO A 187 25.19 -14.05 1.98
CA PRO A 187 26.37 -13.25 2.26
C PRO A 187 27.25 -13.09 1.03
N GLU A 188 27.78 -11.89 0.79
CA GLU A 188 28.68 -11.62 -0.35
C GLU A 188 30.04 -12.32 -0.22
N LYS A 189 30.70 -12.56 -1.37
CA LYS A 189 32.08 -13.08 -1.42
C LYS A 189 33.03 -12.11 -0.71
N GLY A 190 33.61 -12.55 0.41
CA GLY A 190 34.48 -11.75 1.27
C GLY A 190 33.88 -11.49 2.66
N SER A 191 32.58 -11.73 2.85
CA SER A 191 31.98 -11.81 4.17
C SER A 191 32.53 -13.01 4.95
N ARG A 192 32.77 -12.85 6.25
CA ARG A 192 33.13 -13.96 7.15
C ARG A 192 32.00 -15.02 7.29
N TYR A 193 30.80 -14.70 6.81
CA TYR A 193 29.63 -15.58 6.82
C TYR A 193 29.42 -16.28 5.46
N TYR A 194 30.22 -15.95 4.44
CA TYR A 194 30.14 -16.59 3.13
C TYR A 194 30.37 -18.11 3.24
N GLY A 195 29.48 -18.90 2.63
CA GLY A 195 29.58 -20.37 2.62
C GLY A 195 29.19 -21.06 3.92
N ARG A 196 28.71 -20.35 4.95
CA ARG A 196 28.18 -20.97 6.17
C ARG A 196 26.78 -21.57 5.97
N LEU A 197 26.00 -21.02 5.05
CA LEU A 197 24.75 -21.61 4.55
C LEU A 197 25.03 -22.35 3.24
N SER A 198 24.43 -23.54 3.05
CA SER A 198 24.46 -24.23 1.76
C SER A 198 23.49 -23.58 0.78
N GLU A 199 23.70 -23.84 -0.52
CA GLU A 199 22.95 -23.21 -1.63
C GLU A 199 21.42 -23.34 -1.48
N ASP A 200 20.93 -24.47 -0.97
CA ASP A 200 19.50 -24.70 -0.75
C ASP A 200 18.85 -23.66 0.18
N TYR A 201 19.61 -23.10 1.12
CA TYR A 201 19.13 -22.14 2.12
C TYR A 201 19.41 -20.67 1.75
N ILE A 202 20.05 -20.41 0.60
CA ILE A 202 20.31 -19.03 0.16
C ILE A 202 19.02 -18.36 -0.29
N ALA A 203 18.76 -17.13 0.14
CA ALA A 203 17.57 -16.35 -0.25
C ALA A 203 17.96 -15.08 -1.02
N GLU A 204 17.48 -14.95 -2.25
CA GLU A 204 17.83 -13.85 -3.18
C GLU A 204 16.92 -12.62 -3.00
N ILE A 205 16.74 -12.18 -1.76
CA ILE A 205 15.81 -11.10 -1.41
C ILE A 205 16.39 -9.69 -1.60
N TYR A 206 17.72 -9.53 -1.69
CA TYR A 206 18.39 -8.22 -1.68
C TYR A 206 18.30 -7.47 -3.02
N GLN A 207 17.92 -8.17 -4.09
CA GLN A 207 17.69 -7.60 -5.41
C GLN A 207 16.18 -7.46 -5.73
N ILE A 208 15.32 -7.70 -4.74
CA ILE A 208 13.86 -7.63 -4.90
C ILE A 208 13.35 -6.37 -4.20
N LYS A 209 12.67 -5.51 -4.95
CA LYS A 209 11.99 -4.32 -4.40
C LYS A 209 10.51 -4.55 -4.11
N THR A 210 9.83 -5.34 -4.94
CA THR A 210 8.38 -5.51 -4.90
C THR A 210 7.96 -6.87 -4.35
N THR A 211 6.79 -6.92 -3.70
CA THR A 211 6.16 -8.17 -3.23
C THR A 211 5.48 -8.90 -4.38
N THR A 212 6.28 -9.35 -5.34
CA THR A 212 5.85 -10.18 -6.48
C THR A 212 5.84 -11.66 -6.10
N ASP A 213 5.37 -12.53 -7.01
CA ASP A 213 5.46 -13.99 -6.81
C ASP A 213 6.91 -14.47 -6.60
N THR A 214 7.89 -13.76 -7.15
CA THR A 214 9.33 -14.01 -6.89
C THR A 214 9.70 -13.82 -5.42
N PHE A 215 9.10 -12.85 -4.72
CA PHE A 215 9.34 -12.70 -3.27
C PHE A 215 8.84 -13.92 -2.49
N ARG A 216 7.72 -14.52 -2.91
CA ARG A 216 7.16 -15.71 -2.25
C ARG A 216 8.02 -16.94 -2.44
N THR A 217 8.72 -17.06 -3.57
CA THR A 217 9.67 -18.17 -3.81
C THR A 217 10.99 -17.98 -3.06
N GLU A 218 11.39 -16.72 -2.80
CA GLU A 218 12.61 -16.41 -2.02
C GLU A 218 12.38 -16.31 -0.51
N TYR A 219 11.13 -16.31 -0.05
CA TYR A 219 10.80 -16.41 1.36
C TYR A 219 11.12 -17.82 1.88
N LYS A 220 12.16 -17.91 2.70
CA LYS A 220 12.73 -19.17 3.20
C LYS A 220 12.73 -19.30 4.72
N PHE A 221 12.77 -18.17 5.45
CA PHE A 221 12.98 -18.15 6.89
C PHE A 221 11.91 -17.35 7.64
N ASP A 222 11.50 -17.92 8.76
CA ASP A 222 10.70 -17.28 9.80
C ASP A 222 11.58 -16.88 10.99
N ILE A 223 11.44 -15.63 11.43
CA ILE A 223 12.01 -15.16 12.69
C ILE A 223 10.92 -15.29 13.75
N VAL A 224 11.01 -16.35 14.55
CA VAL A 224 10.02 -16.63 15.61
C VAL A 224 10.51 -16.03 16.90
N VAL A 225 9.68 -15.16 17.49
CA VAL A 225 10.01 -14.44 18.72
C VAL A 225 8.98 -14.76 19.79
N ASN A 226 9.41 -15.43 20.86
CA ASN A 226 8.64 -15.49 22.09
C ASN A 226 9.13 -14.36 22.99
N SER A 227 8.23 -13.46 23.36
CA SER A 227 8.57 -12.35 24.23
C SER A 227 7.41 -11.99 25.13
N SER A 228 7.74 -11.51 26.32
CA SER A 228 6.80 -10.82 27.19
C SER A 228 7.10 -9.33 27.15
N SER A 229 6.04 -8.52 27.10
CA SER A 229 6.13 -7.07 27.26
C SER A 229 5.09 -6.64 28.28
N THR A 230 5.46 -5.69 29.13
CA THR A 230 4.56 -5.13 30.13
C THR A 230 3.59 -4.16 29.45
N LYS A 231 2.47 -4.69 28.93
CA LYS A 231 1.37 -3.86 28.43
C LYS A 231 0.46 -3.47 29.58
N SER A 232 0.35 -2.16 29.82
CA SER A 232 -0.63 -1.61 30.77
C SER A 232 -1.98 -1.29 30.12
N GLU A 233 -2.07 -1.32 28.80
CA GLU A 233 -3.26 -0.96 28.03
C GLU A 233 -3.63 -2.09 27.06
N PHE A 234 -4.92 -2.41 27.00
CA PHE A 234 -5.51 -3.47 26.18
C PHE A 234 -6.67 -2.89 25.37
N ASP A 235 -6.66 -3.13 24.06
CA ASP A 235 -7.76 -2.76 23.17
C ASP A 235 -8.73 -3.95 23.03
N LEU A 236 -9.94 -3.77 23.53
CA LEU A 236 -11.03 -4.75 23.49
C LEU A 236 -11.95 -4.53 22.27
N GLY A 237 -11.76 -3.42 21.55
CA GLY A 237 -12.55 -3.00 20.40
C GLY A 237 -13.81 -2.20 20.78
N PHE A 238 -14.25 -1.37 19.83
CA PHE A 238 -15.32 -0.37 20.00
C PHE A 238 -16.65 -0.96 20.52
N TYR A 239 -17.36 -0.19 21.36
CA TYR A 239 -18.64 -0.53 22.00
C TYR A 239 -18.63 -1.84 22.81
N VAL A 240 -17.79 -1.88 23.85
CA VAL A 240 -17.91 -2.89 24.92
C VAL A 240 -19.17 -2.59 25.72
N LEU A 241 -19.98 -3.62 25.98
CA LEU A 241 -21.17 -3.47 26.80
C LEU A 241 -20.76 -3.14 28.25
N GLU A 242 -21.32 -2.06 28.80
CA GLU A 242 -20.98 -1.59 30.13
C GLU A 242 -21.24 -2.67 31.19
N GLY A 243 -20.20 -3.00 31.99
CA GLY A 243 -20.27 -4.01 33.04
C GLY A 243 -20.23 -5.46 32.56
N SER A 244 -20.04 -5.71 31.26
CA SER A 244 -19.85 -7.08 30.74
C SER A 244 -18.46 -7.64 31.01
N GLU A 245 -17.50 -6.79 31.39
CA GLU A 245 -16.12 -7.20 31.52
C GLU A 245 -15.85 -7.93 32.84
N VAL A 246 -15.12 -9.04 32.75
CA VAL A 246 -14.59 -9.79 33.89
C VAL A 246 -13.09 -9.94 33.69
N VAL A 247 -12.32 -9.24 34.53
CA VAL A 247 -10.86 -9.22 34.50
C VAL A 247 -10.32 -10.08 35.62
N THR A 248 -9.51 -11.08 35.29
CA THR A 248 -8.87 -11.96 36.29
C THR A 248 -7.36 -12.01 36.09
N LEU A 249 -6.61 -12.02 37.18
CA LEU A 249 -5.16 -12.11 37.22
C LEU A 249 -4.75 -13.27 38.13
N GLY A 250 -4.14 -14.31 37.57
CA GLY A 250 -3.76 -15.50 38.34
C GLY A 250 -4.94 -16.18 39.05
N GLY A 251 -6.15 -16.08 38.47
CA GLY A 251 -7.40 -16.60 39.04
C GLY A 251 -8.12 -15.64 40.01
N VAL A 252 -7.53 -14.51 40.40
CA VAL A 252 -8.17 -13.49 41.24
C VAL A 252 -8.86 -12.45 40.37
N THR A 253 -10.14 -12.16 40.65
CA THR A 253 -10.89 -11.12 39.93
C THR A 253 -10.46 -9.72 40.38
N LEU A 254 -10.08 -8.88 39.42
CA LEU A 254 -9.69 -7.49 39.63
C LEU A 254 -10.92 -6.58 39.72
N LYS A 255 -10.80 -5.46 40.45
CA LYS A 255 -11.89 -4.48 40.62
C LYS A 255 -11.75 -3.29 39.67
N ARG A 256 -12.82 -2.98 38.97
CA ARG A 256 -12.95 -1.75 38.18
C ARG A 256 -12.75 -0.50 39.04
N ASP A 257 -12.14 0.52 38.46
CA ASP A 257 -11.79 1.83 39.04
C ASP A 257 -10.78 1.78 40.20
N THR A 258 -10.30 0.59 40.56
CA THR A 258 -9.26 0.39 41.58
C THR A 258 -8.04 -0.29 41.00
N ASP A 259 -8.24 -1.45 40.38
CA ASP A 259 -7.19 -2.28 39.79
C ASP A 259 -7.04 -2.04 38.28
N TYR A 260 -8.11 -1.63 37.61
CA TYR A 260 -8.14 -1.25 36.19
C TYR A 260 -9.23 -0.20 35.92
N ILE A 261 -9.10 0.53 34.81
CA ILE A 261 -10.16 1.38 34.24
C ILE A 261 -10.49 0.90 32.83
N ILE A 262 -11.70 1.17 32.36
CA ILE A 262 -12.14 0.82 31.00
C ILE A 262 -12.94 1.96 30.40
N ASP A 263 -12.61 2.34 29.16
CA ASP A 263 -13.46 3.15 28.29
C ASP A 263 -14.32 2.20 27.46
N TYR A 264 -15.61 2.14 27.75
CA TYR A 264 -16.55 1.25 27.07
C TYR A 264 -16.84 1.63 25.63
N PHE A 265 -16.69 2.92 25.28
CA PHE A 265 -16.92 3.39 23.93
C PHE A 265 -15.74 2.99 23.05
N SER A 266 -14.52 3.38 23.43
CA SER A 266 -13.32 3.04 22.67
C SER A 266 -12.92 1.57 22.81
N GLY A 267 -13.37 0.89 23.87
CA GLY A 267 -12.95 -0.47 24.23
C GLY A 267 -11.58 -0.54 24.90
N LYS A 268 -11.06 0.58 25.42
CA LYS A 268 -9.70 0.64 25.97
C LYS A 268 -9.69 0.30 27.45
N LEU A 269 -9.02 -0.78 27.85
CA LEU A 269 -8.83 -1.18 29.24
C LEU A 269 -7.40 -0.87 29.71
N THR A 270 -7.24 -0.20 30.85
CA THR A 270 -5.93 0.18 31.41
C THR A 270 -5.77 -0.37 32.83
N LEU A 271 -4.68 -1.11 33.08
CA LEU A 271 -4.34 -1.62 34.41
C LEU A 271 -3.70 -0.54 35.28
N LEU A 272 -4.22 -0.38 36.50
CA LEU A 272 -3.76 0.62 37.46
C LEU A 272 -2.74 0.05 38.46
N SER A 273 -2.92 -1.18 38.93
CA SER A 273 -2.10 -1.75 40.01
C SER A 273 -0.69 -2.16 39.57
N ALA A 274 0.30 -1.99 40.44
CA ALA A 274 1.70 -2.39 40.18
C ALA A 274 1.89 -3.92 40.21
N GLU A 275 1.10 -4.63 41.02
CA GLU A 275 1.01 -6.10 41.02
C GLU A 275 0.53 -6.66 39.67
N ALA A 276 -0.42 -6.01 39.00
CA ALA A 276 -0.94 -6.43 37.69
C ALA A 276 0.01 -6.14 36.52
N LYS A 277 1.11 -5.42 36.77
CA LYS A 277 2.13 -5.06 35.78
C LYS A 277 3.34 -6.01 35.77
N ARG A 278 3.34 -7.08 36.60
CA ARG A 278 4.43 -8.08 36.62
C ARG A 278 4.21 -9.16 35.54
N SER A 279 5.26 -9.55 34.83
CA SER A 279 5.24 -10.46 33.67
C SER A 279 4.84 -11.91 33.98
N SER A 280 4.80 -12.32 35.25
CA SER A 280 4.58 -13.72 35.66
C SER A 280 3.12 -14.10 35.94
N SER A 281 2.17 -13.17 35.83
CA SER A 281 0.77 -13.41 36.16
C SER A 281 -0.13 -13.53 34.92
N ASN A 282 -0.86 -14.66 34.81
CA ASN A 282 -1.80 -14.93 33.72
C ASN A 282 -3.04 -14.02 33.80
N LEU A 283 -3.15 -13.04 32.90
CA LEU A 283 -4.28 -12.11 32.79
C LEU A 283 -5.31 -12.64 31.79
N ASN A 284 -6.58 -12.70 32.20
CA ASN A 284 -7.70 -13.09 31.34
C ASN A 284 -8.81 -12.02 31.41
N ILE A 285 -9.27 -11.54 30.26
CA ILE A 285 -10.30 -10.51 30.11
C ILE A 285 -11.44 -11.11 29.28
N LYS A 286 -12.61 -11.28 29.89
CA LYS A 286 -13.85 -11.65 29.20
C LYS A 286 -14.74 -10.43 29.10
N TYR A 287 -15.43 -10.22 27.98
CA TYR A 287 -16.32 -9.07 27.79
C TYR A 287 -17.29 -9.33 26.63
N GLU A 288 -18.38 -8.55 26.57
CA GLU A 288 -19.34 -8.57 25.46
C GLU A 288 -19.33 -7.23 24.72
N ARG A 289 -19.71 -7.24 23.44
CA ARG A 289 -19.74 -6.04 22.59
C ARG A 289 -21.07 -5.91 21.87
N ALA A 290 -21.50 -4.67 21.67
CA ALA A 290 -22.62 -4.38 20.79
C ALA A 290 -22.20 -4.54 19.32
N ASN A 291 -22.88 -5.39 18.58
CA ASN A 291 -22.69 -5.49 17.13
C ASN A 291 -23.44 -4.35 16.42
N LEU A 292 -22.75 -3.29 16.00
CA LEU A 292 -23.38 -2.17 15.27
C LEU A 292 -23.67 -2.45 13.79
N PHE A 293 -23.04 -3.47 13.18
CA PHE A 293 -23.15 -3.72 11.74
C PHE A 293 -23.25 -5.23 11.40
N GLN A 294 -24.36 -5.88 11.72
CA GLN A 294 -24.73 -7.14 11.07
C GLN A 294 -26.03 -6.94 10.29
N LEU A 295 -25.97 -7.12 8.96
CA LEU A 295 -27.15 -7.17 8.08
C LEU A 295 -27.98 -8.46 8.27
N ASP A 296 -27.38 -9.46 8.92
CA ASP A 296 -28.01 -10.76 9.17
C ASP A 296 -29.15 -10.64 10.19
N LYS A 297 -30.33 -11.13 9.83
CA LYS A 297 -31.47 -11.21 10.75
C LYS A 297 -31.41 -12.53 11.52
N LYS A 298 -31.22 -12.44 12.83
CA LYS A 298 -31.25 -13.59 13.77
C LYS A 298 -32.55 -13.57 14.55
N THR A 299 -33.26 -14.69 14.53
CA THR A 299 -34.52 -14.86 15.28
C THR A 299 -34.43 -16.11 16.13
N ILE A 300 -34.70 -15.98 17.43
CA ILE A 300 -34.78 -17.10 18.36
C ILE A 300 -36.21 -17.16 18.89
N PHE A 301 -36.80 -18.35 18.81
CA PHE A 301 -38.08 -18.67 19.43
C PHE A 301 -37.90 -19.89 20.29
N GLY A 302 -38.57 -19.95 21.43
CA GLY A 302 -38.49 -21.14 22.24
C GLY A 302 -39.30 -21.04 23.52
N GLY A 303 -39.35 -22.16 24.21
CA GLY A 303 -40.09 -22.29 25.45
C GLY A 303 -39.42 -23.32 26.35
N ARG A 304 -39.57 -23.10 27.65
CA ARG A 304 -39.15 -24.04 28.67
C ARG A 304 -40.38 -24.45 29.49
N LEU A 305 -40.59 -25.74 29.61
CA LEU A 305 -41.56 -26.31 30.53
C LEU A 305 -40.80 -26.89 31.72
N GLU A 306 -41.16 -26.47 32.92
CA GLU A 306 -40.55 -26.94 34.16
C GLU A 306 -41.63 -27.50 35.09
N TYR A 307 -41.42 -28.73 35.55
CA TYR A 307 -42.26 -29.37 36.54
C TYR A 307 -41.48 -29.53 37.85
N LYS A 308 -41.97 -28.89 38.91
CA LYS A 308 -41.36 -28.93 40.25
C LYS A 308 -41.99 -30.04 41.08
N PHE A 309 -41.17 -30.90 41.67
CA PHE A 309 -41.65 -32.01 42.51
C PHE A 309 -41.74 -31.61 43.99
N TRP A 310 -40.63 -31.11 44.56
CA TRP A 310 -40.52 -30.63 45.95
C TRP A 310 -39.49 -29.50 46.03
N GLU A 311 -39.17 -29.02 47.23
CA GLU A 311 -38.20 -27.93 47.40
C GLU A 311 -36.89 -28.21 46.67
N ASN A 312 -36.53 -27.30 45.77
CA ASN A 312 -35.30 -27.34 44.99
C ASN A 312 -35.14 -28.62 44.13
N SER A 313 -36.25 -29.22 43.68
CA SER A 313 -36.22 -30.37 42.76
C SER A 313 -37.19 -30.22 41.60
N PHE A 314 -36.67 -30.35 40.37
CA PHE A 314 -37.43 -30.16 39.14
C PHE A 314 -36.96 -31.08 38.01
N VAL A 315 -37.84 -31.24 37.01
CA VAL A 315 -37.50 -31.69 35.67
C VAL A 315 -37.95 -30.60 34.70
N GLY A 316 -37.06 -30.22 33.79
CA GLY A 316 -37.29 -29.26 32.73
C GLY A 316 -37.17 -29.89 31.35
N LEU A 317 -37.94 -29.34 30.40
CA LEU A 317 -37.82 -29.57 28.97
C LEU A 317 -37.68 -28.20 28.32
N THR A 318 -36.60 -27.98 27.58
CA THR A 318 -36.45 -26.77 26.76
C THR A 318 -36.54 -27.14 25.29
N ALA A 319 -37.17 -26.28 24.49
CA ALA A 319 -37.11 -26.34 23.03
C ALA A 319 -36.85 -24.93 22.50
N LEU A 320 -35.80 -24.77 21.70
CA LEU A 320 -35.35 -23.53 21.11
C LEU A 320 -35.18 -23.72 19.60
N TYR A 321 -35.69 -22.79 18.81
CA TYR A 321 -35.49 -22.67 17.39
C TYR A 321 -34.76 -21.35 17.10
N LEU A 322 -33.60 -21.45 16.46
CA LEU A 322 -32.79 -20.33 16.02
C LEU A 322 -32.77 -20.33 14.49
N SER A 323 -33.08 -19.18 13.88
CA SER A 323 -32.96 -18.96 12.45
C SER A 323 -32.13 -17.71 12.17
N LYS A 324 -31.10 -17.87 11.33
CA LYS A 324 -30.29 -16.79 10.78
C LYS A 324 -30.58 -16.69 9.27
N SER A 325 -30.93 -15.49 8.81
CA SER A 325 -31.13 -15.20 7.37
C SER A 325 -30.27 -14.01 6.94
N THR A 326 -29.93 -13.99 5.66
CA THR A 326 -29.17 -12.92 4.99
C THR A 326 -30.06 -12.16 4.00
N ILE A 327 -29.71 -10.92 3.68
CA ILE A 327 -30.33 -10.12 2.62
C ILE A 327 -29.60 -10.33 1.28
N ASP A 328 -28.35 -10.81 1.32
CA ASP A 328 -27.52 -11.00 0.14
C ASP A 328 -27.78 -12.37 -0.50
N ASP A 329 -27.97 -12.40 -1.81
CA ASP A 329 -28.11 -13.63 -2.59
C ASP A 329 -26.75 -14.28 -2.90
N ARG A 330 -25.63 -13.53 -2.72
CA ARG A 330 -24.25 -13.98 -2.95
C ARG A 330 -23.50 -14.22 -1.64
N VAL A 331 -23.90 -15.24 -0.89
CA VAL A 331 -23.34 -15.53 0.43
C VAL A 331 -22.00 -16.24 0.33
N ARG A 332 -20.97 -15.71 1.00
CA ARG A 332 -19.62 -16.32 1.08
C ARG A 332 -19.52 -17.43 2.11
N VAL A 333 -18.56 -18.33 1.93
CA VAL A 333 -18.25 -19.38 2.92
C VAL A 333 -17.95 -18.78 4.30
N GLY A 334 -18.56 -19.34 5.35
CA GLY A 334 -18.50 -18.85 6.73
C GLY A 334 -19.56 -17.81 7.11
N GLN A 335 -20.33 -17.30 6.14
CA GLN A 335 -21.42 -16.34 6.37
C GLN A 335 -22.81 -16.93 6.10
N GLU A 336 -22.90 -18.25 5.93
CA GLU A 336 -24.11 -18.96 5.51
C GLU A 336 -25.29 -18.72 6.46
N PRO A 337 -26.52 -18.60 5.93
CA PRO A 337 -27.72 -18.60 6.74
C PRO A 337 -28.00 -20.02 7.24
N PHE A 338 -28.26 -20.17 8.54
CA PHE A 338 -28.48 -21.48 9.16
C PHE A 338 -29.73 -21.50 10.03
N GLN A 339 -30.21 -22.70 10.33
CA GLN A 339 -31.30 -22.93 11.28
C GLN A 339 -30.92 -24.05 12.24
N ASN A 340 -31.12 -23.85 13.53
CA ASN A 340 -30.87 -24.86 14.55
C ASN A 340 -32.13 -25.06 15.39
N PHE A 341 -32.54 -26.31 15.58
CA PHE A 341 -33.50 -26.68 16.60
C PHE A 341 -32.79 -27.41 17.72
N VAL A 342 -32.81 -26.83 18.92
CA VAL A 342 -32.21 -27.40 20.13
C VAL A 342 -33.32 -27.82 21.05
N TRP A 343 -33.24 -29.04 21.60
CA TRP A 343 -34.10 -29.43 22.69
C TRP A 343 -33.29 -30.13 23.78
N ASP A 344 -33.65 -29.90 25.03
CA ASP A 344 -33.03 -30.53 26.19
C ASP A 344 -34.07 -31.03 27.19
N VAL A 345 -33.70 -32.08 27.91
CA VAL A 345 -34.37 -32.51 29.14
C VAL A 345 -33.34 -32.47 30.25
N ASN A 346 -33.63 -31.69 31.29
CA ASN A 346 -32.76 -31.58 32.45
C ASN A 346 -33.51 -31.86 33.76
N ALA A 347 -32.81 -32.42 34.73
CA ALA A 347 -33.34 -32.74 36.04
C ALA A 347 -32.35 -32.30 37.11
N ALA A 348 -32.85 -31.67 38.16
CA ALA A 348 -32.12 -31.42 39.39
C ALA A 348 -32.97 -31.95 40.54
N LEU A 349 -32.45 -32.92 41.29
CA LEU A 349 -33.14 -33.58 42.38
C LEU A 349 -32.29 -33.47 43.65
N LYS A 350 -32.79 -32.70 44.62
CA LYS A 350 -32.19 -32.55 45.94
C LYS A 350 -32.92 -33.44 46.95
N PHE A 351 -32.21 -34.40 47.51
CA PHE A 351 -32.71 -35.26 48.58
C PHE A 351 -32.06 -34.87 49.90
N GLU A 352 -32.79 -34.98 51.01
CA GLU A 352 -32.24 -34.76 52.35
C GLU A 352 -32.31 -36.04 53.21
N PRO A 353 -31.51 -37.07 52.88
CA PRO A 353 -31.60 -38.38 53.52
C PRO A 353 -31.09 -38.34 54.96
N ARG A 354 -32.01 -38.41 55.92
CA ARG A 354 -31.68 -38.47 57.36
C ARG A 354 -30.91 -39.73 57.78
N PHE A 355 -30.87 -40.77 56.96
CA PHE A 355 -30.12 -41.99 57.29
C PHE A 355 -28.60 -41.77 57.28
N ILE A 356 -28.11 -40.85 56.45
CA ILE A 356 -26.68 -40.52 56.38
C ILE A 356 -26.27 -39.76 57.65
N THR A 357 -27.06 -38.75 58.04
CA THR A 357 -26.88 -38.01 59.31
C THR A 357 -26.88 -38.97 60.50
N ARG A 358 -27.88 -39.86 60.57
CA ARG A 358 -28.00 -40.85 61.67
C ARG A 358 -26.89 -41.90 61.68
N ALA A 359 -26.38 -42.32 60.52
CA ALA A 359 -25.28 -43.27 60.44
C ALA A 359 -23.97 -42.63 60.94
N LEU A 360 -23.78 -41.33 60.67
CA LEU A 360 -22.63 -40.57 61.18
C LEU A 360 -22.74 -40.30 62.68
N ASP A 361 -23.95 -40.06 63.21
CA ASP A 361 -24.22 -39.93 64.65
C ASP A 361 -23.95 -41.22 65.45
N TRP A 362 -23.87 -42.38 64.79
CA TRP A 362 -23.59 -43.67 65.45
C TRP A 362 -22.09 -43.89 65.72
N LEU A 363 -21.21 -43.06 65.14
CA LEU A 363 -19.77 -43.12 65.39
C LEU A 363 -19.44 -42.40 66.71
N PRO A 364 -18.77 -43.09 67.67
CA PRO A 364 -18.39 -42.44 68.92
C PRO A 364 -17.43 -41.26 68.64
N LEU A 365 -17.64 -40.13 69.32
CA LEU A 365 -16.91 -38.84 69.22
C LEU A 365 -17.41 -37.83 68.16
N ILE A 366 -18.49 -38.09 67.42
CA ILE A 366 -19.07 -37.15 66.44
C ILE A 366 -20.57 -36.98 66.70
N GLU A 367 -21.04 -35.74 66.86
CA GLU A 367 -22.48 -35.39 66.89
C GLU A 367 -22.81 -34.51 65.69
N THR A 368 -23.73 -34.95 64.82
CA THR A 368 -24.12 -34.23 63.60
C THR A 368 -25.60 -33.83 63.62
N ASN A 369 -25.88 -32.54 63.83
CA ASN A 369 -27.25 -32.00 63.81
C ASN A 369 -27.64 -31.38 62.45
N ALA A 370 -26.69 -31.26 61.52
CA ALA A 370 -26.92 -30.67 60.21
C ALA A 370 -27.55 -31.69 59.25
N PRO A 371 -28.61 -31.34 58.50
CA PRO A 371 -29.25 -32.24 57.56
C PRO A 371 -28.28 -32.62 56.43
N SER A 372 -28.18 -33.92 56.13
CA SER A 372 -27.43 -34.40 54.97
C SER A 372 -28.20 -34.06 53.68
N SER A 373 -27.52 -33.49 52.69
CA SER A 373 -28.08 -33.21 51.36
C SER A 373 -27.40 -34.05 50.28
N PHE A 374 -28.17 -34.57 49.35
CA PHE A 374 -27.70 -35.34 48.20
C PHE A 374 -28.36 -34.79 46.93
N ASN A 375 -27.55 -34.22 46.04
CA ASN A 375 -28.02 -33.60 44.80
C ASN A 375 -27.67 -34.50 43.61
N ILE A 376 -28.66 -34.80 42.78
CA ILE A 376 -28.47 -35.42 41.47
C ILE A 376 -28.86 -34.41 40.42
N GLU A 377 -27.93 -34.11 39.52
CA GLU A 377 -28.18 -33.27 38.35
C GLU A 377 -27.86 -34.07 37.09
N GLY A 378 -28.70 -33.92 36.07
CA GLY A 378 -28.52 -34.56 34.79
C GLY A 378 -29.18 -33.76 33.68
N GLU A 379 -28.53 -33.70 32.53
CA GLU A 379 -29.03 -33.02 31.35
C GLU A 379 -28.74 -33.86 30.11
N PHE A 380 -29.72 -33.94 29.23
CA PHE A 380 -29.57 -34.51 27.90
C PHE A 380 -30.09 -33.49 26.89
N ALA A 381 -29.22 -33.03 26.01
CA ALA A 381 -29.55 -32.05 24.99
C ALA A 381 -29.17 -32.57 23.59
N GLN A 382 -29.98 -32.24 22.59
CA GLN A 382 -29.73 -32.53 21.19
C GLN A 382 -29.94 -31.29 20.34
N VAL A 383 -29.05 -31.11 19.36
CA VAL A 383 -29.19 -30.10 18.31
C VAL A 383 -29.51 -30.82 16.99
N LEU A 384 -30.54 -30.34 16.30
CA LEU A 384 -30.88 -30.68 14.93
C LEU A 384 -30.53 -29.48 14.04
N PRO A 385 -29.32 -29.46 13.44
CA PRO A 385 -28.87 -28.35 12.62
C PRO A 385 -29.33 -28.49 11.17
N ASN A 386 -29.63 -27.35 10.55
CA ASN A 386 -29.56 -27.12 9.13
C ASN A 386 -28.47 -26.06 8.91
N PRO A 387 -27.24 -26.48 8.55
CA PRO A 387 -26.07 -25.61 8.52
C PRO A 387 -26.11 -24.57 7.39
N ASN A 388 -26.86 -24.82 6.31
CA ASN A 388 -27.01 -23.87 5.22
C ASN A 388 -28.40 -23.99 4.58
N THR A 389 -29.19 -22.94 4.70
CA THR A 389 -30.56 -22.86 4.17
C THR A 389 -30.65 -22.30 2.75
N LEU A 390 -29.52 -21.86 2.18
CA LEU A 390 -29.47 -21.22 0.87
C LEU A 390 -29.39 -22.27 -0.24
N ASN A 391 -30.35 -22.31 -1.15
CA ASN A 391 -30.37 -23.26 -2.27
C ASN A 391 -30.20 -22.54 -3.61
N SER A 392 -29.72 -23.24 -4.64
CA SER A 392 -29.53 -22.67 -5.98
C SER A 392 -30.30 -23.46 -7.04
N ASP A 393 -31.38 -22.86 -7.54
CA ASP A 393 -32.14 -23.42 -8.65
C ASP A 393 -31.34 -23.47 -9.96
N LYS A 394 -30.35 -22.57 -10.13
CA LYS A 394 -29.51 -22.49 -11.33
C LYS A 394 -28.53 -23.66 -11.45
N THR A 395 -28.01 -24.14 -10.32
CA THR A 395 -27.09 -25.28 -10.27
C THR A 395 -27.82 -26.59 -9.96
N GLY A 396 -29.06 -26.52 -9.46
CA GLY A 396 -29.85 -27.67 -9.04
C GLY A 396 -29.51 -28.15 -7.62
N ASP A 397 -28.64 -27.45 -6.92
CA ASP A 397 -28.17 -27.79 -5.58
C ASP A 397 -29.19 -27.36 -4.52
N LYS A 398 -29.60 -28.33 -3.70
CA LYS A 398 -30.65 -28.17 -2.68
C LYS A 398 -30.18 -28.38 -1.24
N ASP A 399 -28.87 -28.58 -1.07
CA ASP A 399 -28.23 -28.90 0.21
C ASP A 399 -27.29 -27.78 0.68
N GLY A 400 -27.67 -26.51 0.45
CA GLY A 400 -26.83 -25.38 0.81
C GLY A 400 -25.78 -25.03 -0.24
N VAL A 401 -25.78 -23.80 -0.74
CA VAL A 401 -24.70 -23.25 -1.57
C VAL A 401 -24.07 -22.03 -0.91
N ALA A 402 -22.79 -21.83 -1.18
CA ALA A 402 -22.04 -20.65 -0.77
C ALA A 402 -20.95 -20.37 -1.81
N TYR A 403 -20.58 -19.10 -1.95
CA TYR A 403 -19.51 -18.67 -2.83
C TYR A 403 -18.17 -18.82 -2.10
N VAL A 404 -17.29 -19.65 -2.65
CA VAL A 404 -15.87 -19.65 -2.25
C VAL A 404 -15.20 -18.37 -2.77
N ASP A 405 -15.50 -18.01 -4.01
CA ASP A 405 -15.14 -16.74 -4.63
C ASP A 405 -16.24 -16.35 -5.65
N ASP A 406 -16.64 -15.09 -5.66
CA ASP A 406 -17.61 -14.52 -6.61
C ASP A 406 -16.94 -13.76 -7.75
N PHE A 407 -15.61 -13.64 -7.71
CA PHE A 407 -14.77 -12.86 -8.62
C PHE A 407 -15.18 -11.38 -8.74
N GLU A 408 -16.10 -10.86 -7.93
CA GLU A 408 -16.61 -9.49 -8.08
C GLU A 408 -15.50 -8.48 -7.78
N SER A 409 -14.72 -8.75 -6.74
CA SER A 409 -13.58 -7.91 -6.33
C SER A 409 -12.30 -8.19 -7.13
N THR A 410 -12.33 -9.05 -8.14
CA THR A 410 -11.12 -9.41 -8.91
C THR A 410 -10.78 -8.40 -10.00
N LYS A 411 -11.76 -7.59 -10.42
CA LYS A 411 -11.53 -6.45 -11.30
C LYS A 411 -11.56 -5.16 -10.48
N ARG A 412 -10.37 -4.60 -10.20
CA ARG A 412 -10.22 -3.23 -9.75
C ARG A 412 -9.86 -2.37 -10.95
N THR A 413 -10.50 -1.22 -11.10
CA THR A 413 -10.22 -0.27 -12.18
C THR A 413 -9.75 1.05 -11.58
N THR A 414 -8.76 1.65 -12.22
CA THR A 414 -8.30 3.01 -11.96
C THR A 414 -8.51 3.77 -13.25
N THR A 415 -9.23 4.88 -13.19
CA THR A 415 -9.48 5.69 -14.38
C THR A 415 -8.22 6.46 -14.74
N LEU A 416 -7.83 6.45 -16.01
CA LEU A 416 -6.79 7.33 -16.55
C LEU A 416 -7.22 8.81 -16.56
N GLY A 417 -8.48 9.09 -16.23
CA GLY A 417 -9.07 10.43 -16.25
C GLY A 417 -9.55 10.82 -17.64
N ILE A 418 -10.86 11.02 -17.76
CA ILE A 418 -11.48 11.54 -18.99
C ILE A 418 -11.64 13.06 -18.96
N ARG A 419 -11.22 13.73 -17.88
CA ARG A 419 -11.36 15.19 -17.73
C ARG A 419 -10.22 15.87 -18.44
N TYR A 420 -10.51 16.79 -19.37
CA TYR A 420 -9.45 17.39 -20.20
C TYR A 420 -8.38 18.12 -19.37
N ARG A 421 -8.76 18.78 -18.26
CA ARG A 421 -7.84 19.49 -17.36
C ARG A 421 -6.90 18.60 -16.54
N THR A 422 -7.09 17.28 -16.53
CA THR A 422 -6.12 16.39 -15.88
C THR A 422 -4.94 16.06 -16.77
N TRP A 423 -4.93 16.57 -17.99
CA TRP A 423 -3.91 16.33 -19.01
C TRP A 423 -3.26 17.65 -19.39
N THR A 424 -1.96 17.59 -19.67
CA THR A 424 -1.12 18.67 -20.18
C THR A 424 -0.53 18.27 -21.52
N MET A 425 0.13 19.20 -22.22
CA MET A 425 0.88 18.87 -23.44
C MET A 425 1.96 17.81 -23.16
N ALA A 426 2.13 16.85 -24.06
CA ALA A 426 3.18 15.84 -23.92
C ALA A 426 4.57 16.37 -24.33
N SER A 427 5.62 15.89 -23.66
CA SER A 427 6.99 16.04 -24.15
C SER A 427 7.19 15.35 -25.51
N PRO A 428 8.22 15.74 -26.29
CA PRO A 428 8.62 14.99 -27.47
C PRO A 428 8.87 13.52 -27.19
N PRO A 429 8.28 12.60 -27.99
CA PRO A 429 8.56 11.18 -27.83
C PRO A 429 10.01 10.89 -28.22
N VAL A 430 10.64 9.95 -27.51
CA VAL A 430 12.03 9.54 -27.81
C VAL A 430 12.14 8.87 -29.18
N TYR A 431 11.08 8.19 -29.61
CA TYR A 431 11.02 7.51 -30.88
C TYR A 431 9.90 8.08 -31.76
N LEU A 432 10.24 8.45 -32.99
CA LEU A 432 9.28 8.67 -34.06
C LEU A 432 9.58 7.70 -35.21
N PRO A 433 8.56 7.05 -35.80
CA PRO A 433 8.73 6.30 -37.02
C PRO A 433 9.42 7.14 -38.10
N ASN A 434 10.33 6.53 -38.87
CA ASN A 434 11.06 7.18 -39.97
C ASN A 434 12.02 8.31 -39.59
N LEU A 435 12.22 8.55 -38.29
CA LEU A 435 13.27 9.42 -37.75
C LEU A 435 14.34 8.59 -37.04
N ASP A 436 15.62 8.96 -37.19
CA ASP A 436 16.71 8.27 -36.49
C ASP A 436 16.56 8.46 -34.97
N SER A 437 16.64 7.38 -34.19
CA SER A 437 16.47 7.39 -32.74
C SER A 437 17.59 8.11 -31.98
N THR A 438 18.61 8.62 -32.68
CA THR A 438 19.70 9.43 -32.12
C THR A 438 19.47 10.94 -32.25
N VAL A 439 18.33 11.35 -32.80
CA VAL A 439 17.99 12.75 -33.06
C VAL A 439 17.63 13.48 -31.76
N VAL A 440 18.15 14.70 -31.59
CA VAL A 440 17.91 15.56 -30.42
C VAL A 440 16.44 16.00 -30.37
N ASP A 441 15.83 16.05 -29.18
CA ASP A 441 14.41 16.35 -28.95
C ASP A 441 13.91 17.61 -29.68
N SER A 442 14.74 18.66 -29.76
CA SER A 442 14.42 19.88 -30.52
C SER A 442 14.06 19.63 -32.00
N THR A 443 14.59 18.57 -32.62
CA THR A 443 14.24 18.19 -33.99
C THR A 443 12.94 17.40 -34.04
N VAL A 444 12.70 16.50 -33.09
CA VAL A 444 11.42 15.79 -32.93
C VAL A 444 10.30 16.81 -32.74
N ASN A 445 10.51 17.82 -31.89
CA ASN A 445 9.54 18.87 -31.61
C ASN A 445 9.18 19.73 -32.83
N ARG A 446 10.03 19.82 -33.87
CA ARG A 446 9.69 20.54 -35.12
C ARG A 446 8.61 19.85 -35.93
N HIS A 447 8.37 18.56 -35.68
CA HIS A 447 7.30 17.79 -36.32
C HIS A 447 6.05 17.70 -35.44
N ARG A 448 5.97 18.49 -34.35
CA ARG A 448 4.76 18.56 -33.53
C ARG A 448 3.65 19.20 -34.35
N ALA A 449 2.57 18.46 -34.54
CA ALA A 449 1.32 18.92 -35.10
C ALA A 449 0.39 19.44 -34.00
N HIS A 450 -0.74 20.00 -34.40
CA HIS A 450 -1.69 20.63 -33.49
C HIS A 450 -2.61 19.59 -32.86
N VAL A 451 -2.97 19.81 -31.61
CA VAL A 451 -3.89 18.95 -30.87
C VAL A 451 -4.77 19.77 -29.93
N ASN A 452 -6.06 19.44 -29.93
CA ASN A 452 -7.01 19.90 -28.90
C ASN A 452 -7.54 18.67 -28.17
N TRP A 453 -7.61 18.72 -26.84
CA TRP A 453 -8.32 17.73 -26.04
C TRP A 453 -9.34 18.39 -25.12
N TYR A 454 -10.56 17.87 -25.10
CA TYR A 454 -11.70 18.53 -24.46
C TYR A 454 -12.74 17.54 -23.98
N ASN A 455 -13.58 17.98 -23.05
CA ASN A 455 -14.83 17.29 -22.77
C ASN A 455 -15.94 17.91 -23.62
N PRO A 456 -16.60 17.16 -24.52
CA PRO A 456 -17.68 17.71 -25.34
C PRO A 456 -18.82 18.25 -24.48
N TYR A 457 -19.33 19.44 -24.81
CA TYR A 457 -20.53 20.02 -24.19
C TYR A 457 -21.77 19.10 -24.35
N ILE A 458 -21.84 18.39 -25.48
CA ILE A 458 -22.87 17.39 -25.73
C ILE A 458 -22.33 16.03 -25.28
N GLN A 459 -22.86 15.53 -24.16
CA GLN A 459 -22.44 14.27 -23.57
C GLN A 459 -22.88 13.05 -24.38
N THR A 460 -22.09 11.98 -24.34
CA THR A 460 -22.34 10.73 -25.05
C THR A 460 -23.39 9.88 -24.33
N VAL A 461 -24.28 9.21 -25.06
CA VAL A 461 -25.26 8.31 -24.46
C VAL A 461 -24.56 7.04 -23.95
N ILE A 462 -24.84 6.65 -22.70
CA ILE A 462 -24.17 5.50 -22.06
C ILE A 462 -24.33 4.20 -22.85
N THR A 463 -25.51 3.99 -23.45
CA THR A 463 -25.82 2.78 -24.22
C THR A 463 -25.11 2.71 -25.57
N ASP A 464 -24.57 3.83 -26.06
CA ASP A 464 -23.81 3.85 -27.31
C ASP A 464 -22.42 3.23 -27.11
N ILE A 465 -21.87 3.33 -25.90
CA ILE A 465 -20.59 2.73 -25.50
C ILE A 465 -20.81 1.35 -24.84
N TRP A 466 -21.84 1.22 -23.98
CA TRP A 466 -22.15 -0.01 -23.26
C TRP A 466 -23.61 -0.45 -23.44
N PRO A 467 -23.96 -1.14 -24.54
CA PRO A 467 -25.35 -1.47 -24.87
C PRO A 467 -26.10 -2.31 -23.82
N LYS A 468 -25.38 -3.11 -23.02
CA LYS A 468 -25.95 -3.98 -21.98
C LYS A 468 -26.06 -3.32 -20.61
N LYS A 469 -25.61 -2.06 -20.46
CA LYS A 469 -25.61 -1.37 -19.18
C LYS A 469 -27.00 -0.82 -18.88
N GLU A 470 -27.59 -1.24 -17.75
CA GLU A 470 -28.89 -0.71 -17.33
C GLU A 470 -28.78 0.77 -16.93
N THR A 471 -29.57 1.62 -17.59
CA THR A 471 -29.68 3.04 -17.28
C THR A 471 -30.98 3.32 -16.54
N ASN A 472 -30.89 4.03 -15.42
CA ASN A 472 -32.02 4.48 -14.62
C ASN A 472 -31.73 5.87 -14.04
N ALA A 473 -32.67 6.44 -13.29
CA ALA A 473 -32.51 7.79 -12.72
C ALA A 473 -31.28 7.92 -11.78
N ARG A 474 -30.75 6.81 -11.26
CA ARG A 474 -29.57 6.76 -10.38
C ARG A 474 -28.27 6.56 -11.16
N THR A 475 -28.27 5.81 -12.26
CA THR A 475 -27.07 5.56 -13.08
C THR A 475 -26.81 6.61 -14.16
N GLY A 476 -27.80 7.45 -14.46
CA GLY A 476 -27.70 8.47 -15.51
C GLY A 476 -27.94 7.90 -16.91
N LYS A 477 -28.16 8.79 -17.88
CA LYS A 477 -28.33 8.45 -19.30
C LYS A 477 -27.12 8.79 -20.16
N TYR A 478 -26.34 9.77 -19.72
CA TYR A 478 -25.21 10.33 -20.45
C TYR A 478 -23.94 10.17 -19.65
N THR A 479 -22.81 10.11 -20.36
CA THR A 479 -21.46 10.07 -19.79
C THR A 479 -20.59 11.06 -20.53
N ASP A 480 -19.61 11.61 -19.81
CA ASP A 480 -18.55 12.38 -20.44
C ASP A 480 -17.58 11.43 -21.17
N VAL A 481 -16.93 11.97 -22.20
CA VAL A 481 -15.80 11.38 -22.91
C VAL A 481 -14.70 12.43 -23.06
N LEU A 482 -13.47 11.99 -23.32
CA LEU A 482 -12.39 12.88 -23.72
C LEU A 482 -12.33 12.88 -25.24
N GLY A 483 -12.70 14.01 -25.85
CA GLY A 483 -12.48 14.26 -27.27
C GLY A 483 -11.03 14.67 -27.49
N VAL A 484 -10.41 14.14 -28.54
CA VAL A 484 -9.07 14.52 -28.98
C VAL A 484 -9.15 14.78 -30.48
N GLU A 485 -8.76 15.98 -30.90
CA GLU A 485 -8.73 16.40 -32.28
C GLU A 485 -7.30 16.73 -32.66
N PHE A 486 -6.83 16.14 -33.75
CA PHE A 486 -5.47 16.26 -34.23
C PHE A 486 -5.48 16.77 -35.67
N TRP A 487 -4.66 17.76 -35.97
CA TRP A 487 -4.47 18.24 -37.32
C TRP A 487 -3.03 18.71 -37.54
N ARG A 488 -2.57 18.59 -38.78
CA ARG A 488 -1.25 19.04 -39.21
C ARG A 488 -1.39 20.17 -40.21
N ASP A 489 -0.36 21.02 -40.29
CA ASP A 489 -0.26 21.97 -41.38
C ASP A 489 -0.15 21.23 -42.73
N GLU A 490 -0.67 21.82 -43.80
CA GLU A 490 -0.78 21.17 -45.12
C GLU A 490 0.57 20.66 -45.64
N ASP A 491 1.64 21.45 -45.41
CA ASP A 491 3.02 21.17 -45.82
C ASP A 491 3.78 20.21 -44.88
N SER A 492 3.20 19.84 -43.73
CA SER A 492 3.86 18.94 -42.77
C SER A 492 3.83 17.49 -43.24
N ASP A 493 4.93 16.77 -43.08
CA ASP A 493 5.04 15.35 -43.43
C ASP A 493 4.11 14.51 -42.53
N PRO A 494 3.10 13.81 -43.09
CA PRO A 494 2.16 13.02 -42.31
C PRO A 494 2.84 11.87 -41.55
N ASP A 495 3.96 11.34 -42.04
CA ASP A 495 4.65 10.19 -41.42
C ASP A 495 5.57 10.60 -40.26
N LEU A 496 5.86 11.90 -40.13
CA LEU A 496 6.68 12.46 -39.05
C LEU A 496 5.85 13.30 -38.06
N SER A 497 4.64 13.71 -38.46
CA SER A 497 3.77 14.57 -37.65
C SER A 497 3.27 13.83 -36.41
N TRP A 498 3.42 14.45 -35.24
CA TRP A 498 3.00 13.85 -33.98
C TRP A 498 2.37 14.90 -33.06
N ALA A 499 1.48 14.49 -32.17
CA ALA A 499 1.02 15.31 -31.06
C ALA A 499 0.63 14.40 -29.90
N GLY A 500 0.58 14.94 -28.69
CA GLY A 500 0.26 14.14 -27.52
C GLY A 500 -0.08 14.98 -26.32
N MET A 501 -0.73 14.32 -25.37
CA MET A 501 -1.05 14.84 -24.04
C MET A 501 -0.52 13.85 -23.00
N MET A 502 -0.07 14.35 -21.85
CA MET A 502 0.45 13.55 -20.75
C MET A 502 -0.16 13.97 -19.42
N ARG A 503 0.03 13.15 -18.39
CA ARG A 503 -0.40 13.46 -17.03
C ARG A 503 0.44 12.72 -16.02
N SER A 504 0.58 13.29 -14.83
CA SER A 504 1.10 12.54 -13.69
C SER A 504 0.09 11.51 -13.17
N THR A 505 0.61 10.33 -12.84
CA THR A 505 -0.11 9.24 -12.19
C THR A 505 0.19 9.16 -10.69
N LEU A 506 0.91 10.12 -10.10
CA LEU A 506 1.31 10.11 -8.68
C LEU A 506 0.12 9.96 -7.72
N SER A 507 -1.06 10.45 -8.11
CA SER A 507 -2.31 10.32 -7.34
C SER A 507 -3.00 8.96 -7.46
N PHE A 508 -2.51 8.06 -8.31
CA PHE A 508 -3.13 6.77 -8.54
C PHE A 508 -2.81 5.82 -7.38
N ALA A 509 -3.76 4.94 -7.07
CA ALA A 509 -3.50 3.88 -6.09
C ALA A 509 -2.44 2.90 -6.63
N ASP A 510 -1.81 2.13 -5.74
CA ASP A 510 -0.91 1.03 -6.15
C ASP A 510 -1.56 0.15 -7.23
N GLN A 511 -0.86 0.10 -8.36
CA GLN A 511 -1.27 -0.54 -9.60
C GLN A 511 -0.31 -1.69 -9.96
N GLN A 512 0.56 -2.19 -9.07
CA GLN A 512 1.50 -3.31 -9.34
C GLN A 512 0.82 -4.60 -9.86
N LYS A 513 -0.49 -4.74 -9.61
CA LYS A 513 -1.31 -5.88 -10.07
C LYS A 513 -2.09 -5.58 -11.35
N THR A 514 -1.88 -4.42 -11.96
CA THR A 514 -2.51 -4.06 -13.23
C THR A 514 -2.11 -5.05 -14.30
N LYS A 515 -3.10 -5.48 -15.07
CA LYS A 515 -2.91 -6.44 -16.16
C LYS A 515 -3.17 -5.83 -17.52
N TYR A 516 -4.10 -4.87 -17.59
CA TYR A 516 -4.59 -4.33 -18.85
C TYR A 516 -4.76 -2.82 -18.75
N ILE A 517 -4.50 -2.14 -19.86
CA ILE A 517 -5.04 -0.82 -20.16
C ILE A 517 -6.31 -1.07 -20.98
N GLU A 518 -7.44 -0.49 -20.58
CA GLU A 518 -8.70 -0.61 -21.30
C GLU A 518 -9.17 0.77 -21.78
N LEU A 519 -9.42 0.89 -23.08
CA LEU A 519 -9.89 2.11 -23.71
C LEU A 519 -11.09 1.81 -24.62
N TRP A 520 -12.14 2.61 -24.48
CA TRP A 520 -13.19 2.68 -25.50
C TRP A 520 -12.85 3.86 -26.41
N ILE A 521 -12.67 3.59 -27.70
CA ILE A 521 -12.22 4.58 -28.68
C ILE A 521 -13.25 4.66 -29.81
N LEU A 522 -13.52 5.89 -30.25
CA LEU A 522 -14.26 6.21 -31.46
C LEU A 522 -13.34 7.01 -32.38
N GLY A 523 -12.88 6.39 -33.46
CA GLY A 523 -11.96 6.95 -34.45
C GLY A 523 -11.63 5.89 -35.51
N ASP A 524 -11.15 6.31 -36.68
CA ASP A 524 -10.96 5.43 -37.86
C ASP A 524 -9.65 5.69 -38.62
N ALA A 525 -8.76 6.56 -38.12
CA ALA A 525 -7.49 6.88 -38.76
C ALA A 525 -6.40 7.26 -37.76
N GLY A 526 -5.14 7.03 -38.17
CA GLY A 526 -3.94 7.37 -37.40
C GLY A 526 -3.42 6.24 -36.51
N THR A 527 -2.29 6.49 -35.85
CA THR A 527 -1.66 5.57 -34.90
C THR A 527 -1.69 6.17 -33.51
N VAL A 528 -2.12 5.39 -32.53
CA VAL A 528 -2.13 5.78 -31.12
C VAL A 528 -0.92 5.15 -30.43
N ASN A 529 -0.12 5.99 -29.79
CA ASN A 529 0.94 5.57 -28.88
C ASN A 529 0.52 5.90 -27.44
N ILE A 530 0.61 4.91 -26.56
CA ILE A 530 0.41 5.09 -25.12
C ILE A 530 1.76 4.82 -24.46
N ASP A 531 2.33 5.85 -23.86
CA ASP A 531 3.59 5.75 -23.13
C ASP A 531 3.30 5.69 -21.64
N ILE A 532 3.85 4.68 -20.97
CA ILE A 532 3.63 4.46 -19.53
C ILE A 532 4.95 4.16 -18.82
N GLY A 533 5.33 5.05 -17.90
CA GLY A 533 6.58 4.97 -17.15
C GLY A 533 6.98 6.35 -16.63
N ARG A 534 8.29 6.56 -16.52
CA ARG A 534 8.87 7.89 -16.31
C ARG A 534 9.06 8.53 -17.67
N ILE A 535 8.39 9.64 -17.88
CA ILE A 535 8.39 10.38 -19.15
C ILE A 535 8.89 11.78 -18.83
N SER A 536 9.66 12.35 -19.75
CA SER A 536 10.12 13.73 -19.63
C SER A 536 8.95 14.69 -19.44
N GLU A 537 9.12 15.66 -18.56
CA GLU A 537 8.17 16.74 -18.30
C GLU A 537 8.41 17.95 -19.19
N ASP A 538 9.60 18.05 -19.80
CA ASP A 538 10.02 19.12 -20.72
C ASP A 538 9.23 19.03 -22.03
N TRP A 539 8.08 19.71 -22.07
CA TRP A 539 7.24 19.80 -23.26
C TRP A 539 7.43 21.14 -23.97
N TYR A 540 7.83 22.18 -23.24
CA TYR A 540 8.08 23.52 -23.74
C TYR A 540 9.57 23.79 -23.98
N MET A 541 10.07 23.35 -25.15
CA MET A 541 11.52 23.42 -25.46
C MET A 541 12.03 24.75 -26.05
N LYS A 542 11.18 25.78 -26.18
CA LYS A 542 11.57 27.06 -26.81
C LYS A 542 12.15 28.03 -25.78
N ASN A 543 13.26 28.69 -26.12
CA ASN A 543 13.91 29.73 -25.30
C ASN A 543 14.08 29.33 -23.83
N LYS A 544 15.18 28.62 -23.49
CA LYS A 544 15.57 28.25 -22.11
C LYS A 544 15.87 29.44 -21.17
N THR A 545 15.41 30.64 -21.50
CA THR A 545 15.52 31.85 -20.69
C THR A 545 14.15 32.17 -20.11
N PHE A 546 13.99 31.97 -18.81
CA PHE A 546 12.81 32.40 -18.07
C PHE A 546 13.16 33.71 -17.35
N ARG A 547 12.41 34.79 -17.61
CA ARG A 547 12.63 36.14 -17.03
C ARG A 547 13.97 36.81 -17.36
N GLY A 548 14.59 36.50 -18.50
CA GLY A 548 15.87 37.08 -18.90
C GLY A 548 17.10 36.54 -18.14
N GLU A 549 16.89 35.52 -17.30
CA GLU A 549 17.92 34.68 -16.71
C GLU A 549 17.84 33.28 -17.34
N LEU A 550 18.92 32.49 -17.28
CA LEU A 550 18.85 31.07 -17.63
C LEU A 550 17.75 30.45 -16.75
N SER A 551 16.73 29.84 -17.38
CA SER A 551 15.67 29.13 -16.66
C SER A 551 16.32 28.24 -15.60
N TYR A 552 15.76 28.20 -14.40
CA TYR A 552 16.31 27.45 -13.28
C TYR A 552 16.31 25.95 -13.66
N ARG A 553 17.39 25.51 -14.32
CA ARG A 553 17.56 24.21 -14.99
C ARG A 553 16.55 23.88 -16.11
N GLY A 554 15.78 24.85 -16.59
CA GLY A 554 14.83 24.63 -17.68
C GLY A 554 13.37 24.48 -17.27
N LEU A 555 13.01 24.45 -15.97
CA LEU A 555 11.61 24.33 -15.55
C LEU A 555 10.79 25.55 -15.97
N ASN A 556 9.76 25.33 -16.78
CA ASN A 556 8.79 26.35 -17.13
C ASN A 556 7.54 26.27 -16.23
N THR A 557 7.20 27.36 -15.54
CA THR A 557 6.07 27.42 -14.59
C THR A 557 5.56 28.84 -14.37
N GLU A 558 4.25 28.97 -14.21
CA GLU A 558 3.59 30.20 -13.80
C GLU A 558 3.75 30.50 -12.30
N ASP A 559 4.00 29.47 -11.48
CA ASP A 559 4.09 29.59 -10.02
C ASP A 559 5.39 30.32 -9.61
N LYS A 560 5.32 31.63 -9.42
CA LYS A 560 6.53 32.46 -9.25
C LYS A 560 7.12 32.32 -7.86
N ASN A 561 6.35 31.87 -6.89
CA ASN A 561 6.73 31.79 -5.48
C ASN A 561 6.71 30.36 -4.92
N ASN A 562 6.41 29.38 -5.77
CA ASN A 562 6.35 27.95 -5.48
C ASN A 562 5.37 27.63 -4.33
N ASN A 563 4.21 28.29 -4.31
CA ASN A 563 3.17 28.08 -3.30
C ASN A 563 2.06 27.12 -3.76
N GLY A 564 2.10 26.65 -5.02
CA GLY A 564 1.15 25.77 -5.65
C GLY A 564 -0.19 26.42 -6.01
N LEU A 565 -0.27 27.75 -5.98
CA LEU A 565 -1.47 28.55 -6.23
C LEU A 565 -1.17 29.57 -7.31
N LEU A 566 -2.20 29.86 -8.12
CA LEU A 566 -2.10 30.90 -9.14
C LEU A 566 -2.41 32.26 -8.50
N ASP A 567 -1.39 33.12 -8.41
CA ASP A 567 -1.51 34.48 -7.86
C ASP A 567 -1.81 35.54 -8.95
N ASP A 568 -2.24 36.74 -8.52
CA ASP A 568 -2.57 37.85 -9.42
C ASP A 568 -1.36 38.23 -10.30
N GLY A 569 -1.49 38.05 -11.62
CA GLY A 569 -0.44 38.37 -12.61
C GLY A 569 0.54 37.22 -12.89
N GLU A 570 0.21 36.00 -12.49
CA GLU A 570 0.96 34.79 -12.83
C GLU A 570 0.42 34.05 -14.06
N ASP A 571 -0.86 34.25 -14.39
CA ASP A 571 -1.58 33.68 -15.55
C ASP A 571 -1.09 34.32 -16.85
N THR A 572 0.11 33.94 -17.29
CA THR A 572 0.88 34.52 -18.40
C THR A 572 1.47 33.44 -19.29
N GLY A 573 0.96 32.22 -19.21
CA GLY A 573 1.48 31.09 -19.95
C GLY A 573 2.69 30.43 -19.30
N VAL A 574 2.96 29.20 -19.73
CA VAL A 574 4.15 28.43 -19.32
C VAL A 574 5.44 29.04 -19.88
N ASP A 575 5.34 29.89 -20.90
CA ASP A 575 6.46 30.67 -21.40
C ASP A 575 6.80 31.90 -20.52
N GLY A 576 5.87 32.32 -19.66
CA GLY A 576 6.00 33.46 -18.77
C GLY A 576 6.00 34.83 -19.46
N ILE A 577 5.51 34.92 -20.70
CA ILE A 577 5.46 36.14 -21.50
C ILE A 577 3.98 36.49 -21.75
N PRO A 578 3.45 37.57 -21.15
CA PRO A 578 2.08 37.98 -21.43
C PRO A 578 1.87 38.32 -22.91
N ASP A 579 0.68 38.04 -23.46
CA ASP A 579 0.27 38.29 -24.86
C ASP A 579 0.70 39.66 -25.42
N ASN A 580 0.62 40.71 -24.59
CA ASN A 580 1.01 42.08 -24.99
C ASN A 580 2.52 42.30 -25.19
N GLN A 581 3.35 41.31 -24.84
CA GLN A 581 4.81 41.29 -24.90
C GLN A 581 5.34 40.18 -25.80
N GLU A 582 4.48 39.36 -26.39
CA GLU A 582 4.88 38.32 -27.33
C GLU A 582 5.38 38.91 -28.67
N GLU A 583 6.41 38.28 -29.22
CA GLU A 583 6.95 38.64 -30.54
C GLU A 583 6.09 38.01 -31.67
N PRO A 584 5.95 38.66 -32.84
CA PRO A 584 5.23 38.08 -33.97
C PRO A 584 5.77 36.69 -34.36
N GLY A 585 4.93 35.66 -34.23
CA GLY A 585 5.31 34.26 -34.48
C GLY A 585 5.65 33.45 -33.21
N ALA A 586 5.42 34.02 -32.03
CA ALA A 586 5.29 33.26 -30.78
C ALA A 586 4.18 32.18 -30.90
N MET A 587 4.26 31.17 -30.04
CA MET A 587 3.26 30.10 -30.02
C MET A 587 2.03 30.68 -29.31
N ASP A 588 0.91 30.80 -30.02
CA ASP A 588 -0.34 31.29 -29.43
C ASP A 588 -0.79 30.31 -28.33
N ASP A 589 -0.55 30.70 -27.08
CA ASP A 589 -0.89 29.92 -25.89
C ASP A 589 -2.13 30.48 -25.17
N ASN A 590 -2.82 31.44 -25.79
CA ASN A 590 -4.01 32.06 -25.25
C ASN A 590 -5.16 31.06 -25.12
N TRP A 591 -5.75 31.00 -23.92
CA TRP A 591 -6.93 30.21 -23.66
C TRP A 591 -8.19 30.86 -24.26
N GLN A 592 -9.03 30.03 -24.89
CA GLN A 592 -10.31 30.44 -25.43
C GLN A 592 -11.47 29.56 -24.92
N GLU A 593 -12.56 30.20 -24.50
CA GLU A 593 -13.81 29.50 -24.18
C GLU A 593 -14.40 28.88 -25.46
N PRO A 594 -14.88 27.62 -25.44
CA PRO A 594 -15.42 26.99 -26.63
C PRO A 594 -16.62 27.76 -27.20
N LYS A 595 -16.60 28.00 -28.50
CA LYS A 595 -17.62 28.78 -29.20
C LYS A 595 -18.62 27.83 -29.84
N ARG A 596 -19.91 28.09 -29.66
CA ARG A 596 -20.95 27.31 -30.34
C ARG A 596 -20.97 27.64 -31.83
N GLU A 597 -20.87 26.62 -32.67
CA GLU A 597 -20.97 26.69 -34.12
C GLU A 597 -22.11 25.78 -34.59
N ASP A 598 -23.27 26.37 -34.90
CA ASP A 598 -24.50 25.62 -35.26
C ASP A 598 -24.89 24.53 -34.25
N ASP A 599 -24.71 23.26 -34.63
CA ASP A 599 -24.98 22.04 -33.86
C ASP A 599 -23.72 21.44 -33.21
N THR A 600 -22.56 22.07 -33.38
CA THR A 600 -21.28 21.69 -32.78
C THR A 600 -20.69 22.82 -31.93
N TYR A 601 -19.52 22.57 -31.36
CA TYR A 601 -18.73 23.55 -30.63
C TYR A 601 -17.31 23.51 -31.19
N ASN A 602 -16.74 24.69 -31.39
CA ASN A 602 -15.33 24.87 -31.70
C ASN A 602 -14.55 24.96 -30.38
N TYR A 603 -13.52 24.14 -30.26
CA TYR A 603 -12.65 24.03 -29.09
C TYR A 603 -11.23 24.57 -29.34
N ASP A 604 -11.01 25.30 -30.42
CA ASP A 604 -9.73 25.96 -30.70
C ASP A 604 -9.32 26.85 -29.51
N GLY A 605 -8.10 26.66 -29.02
CA GLY A 605 -7.56 27.38 -27.86
C GLY A 605 -8.06 26.88 -26.49
N ILE A 606 -8.84 25.80 -26.41
CA ILE A 606 -9.34 25.28 -25.11
C ILE A 606 -8.21 24.81 -24.17
N ASN A 607 -7.07 24.44 -24.73
CA ASN A 607 -5.88 23.95 -24.04
C ASN A 607 -4.80 25.03 -23.84
N GLY A 608 -5.11 26.30 -24.15
CA GLY A 608 -4.18 27.42 -23.89
C GLY A 608 -3.84 27.56 -22.40
N THR A 609 -2.63 28.05 -22.15
CA THR A 609 -2.08 28.29 -20.81
C THR A 609 -2.35 29.72 -20.35
N GLU A 610 -2.12 30.75 -21.16
CA GLU A 610 -2.42 32.13 -20.77
C GLU A 610 -3.94 32.39 -20.69
N GLY A 611 -4.38 32.97 -19.57
CA GLY A 611 -5.77 33.39 -19.36
C GLY A 611 -6.71 32.25 -19.00
N ASN A 612 -6.19 31.04 -18.78
CA ASN A 612 -7.00 29.84 -18.60
C ASN A 612 -7.68 29.80 -17.22
N SER A 613 -7.25 30.66 -16.28
CA SER A 613 -7.86 30.87 -14.97
C SER A 613 -9.29 31.41 -15.05
N ASN A 614 -9.67 31.96 -16.20
CA ASN A 614 -11.04 32.40 -16.47
C ASN A 614 -12.04 31.24 -16.64
N SER A 615 -11.54 30.01 -16.85
CA SER A 615 -12.36 28.81 -16.81
C SER A 615 -12.91 28.57 -15.40
N ARG A 616 -14.17 28.10 -15.32
CA ARG A 616 -14.88 27.87 -14.04
C ARG A 616 -14.16 26.93 -13.06
N ASP A 617 -13.22 26.14 -13.55
CA ASP A 617 -12.53 25.08 -12.82
C ASP A 617 -11.03 25.36 -12.59
N ALA A 618 -10.51 26.54 -12.94
CA ALA A 618 -9.07 26.82 -13.04
C ALA A 618 -8.59 27.91 -12.06
N ARG A 619 -7.78 27.51 -11.06
CA ARG A 619 -7.00 28.43 -10.21
C ARG A 619 -5.68 27.78 -9.75
N TYR A 620 -5.07 27.01 -10.63
CA TYR A 620 -3.76 26.40 -10.41
C TYR A 620 -2.82 26.93 -11.49
N PRO A 621 -1.55 27.18 -11.16
CA PRO A 621 -0.56 27.66 -12.11
C PRO A 621 -0.23 26.54 -13.10
N ASP A 622 -0.08 26.89 -14.38
CA ASP A 622 0.44 25.95 -15.37
C ASP A 622 1.94 25.74 -15.17
N THR A 623 2.37 24.48 -15.25
CA THR A 623 3.74 24.10 -14.90
C THR A 623 4.14 22.83 -15.64
N GLU A 624 5.42 22.70 -15.95
CA GLU A 624 6.02 21.44 -16.39
C GLU A 624 6.26 20.47 -15.23
N ASP A 625 6.26 20.93 -13.97
CA ASP A 625 6.35 20.07 -12.78
C ASP A 625 5.01 19.36 -12.52
N LEU A 626 4.77 18.24 -13.22
CA LEU A 626 3.47 17.56 -13.23
C LEU A 626 3.24 16.72 -11.97
N ASP A 627 4.29 16.30 -11.28
CA ASP A 627 4.22 15.55 -10.03
C ASP A 627 4.35 16.43 -8.77
N GLY A 628 4.62 17.73 -8.95
CA GLY A 628 4.62 18.75 -7.88
C GLY A 628 5.84 18.64 -6.97
N ASP A 629 6.94 18.13 -7.49
CA ASP A 629 8.15 17.84 -6.75
C ASP A 629 9.17 19.00 -6.74
N GLY A 630 8.85 20.07 -7.47
CA GLY A 630 9.58 21.32 -7.60
C GLY A 630 10.73 21.26 -8.61
N GLN A 631 10.78 20.24 -9.47
CA GLN A 631 11.83 20.04 -10.48
C GLN A 631 11.25 19.61 -11.81
N LEU A 632 11.98 19.93 -12.88
CA LEU A 632 11.73 19.40 -14.21
C LEU A 632 12.35 17.99 -14.33
N SER A 633 11.52 16.98 -14.56
CA SER A 633 11.98 15.62 -14.87
C SER A 633 12.36 15.48 -16.35
N LEU A 634 13.57 15.00 -16.65
CA LEU A 634 14.07 14.83 -18.03
C LEU A 634 14.26 13.36 -18.44
N ASN A 635 13.82 12.44 -17.58
CA ASN A 635 14.08 11.02 -17.72
C ASN A 635 13.03 10.36 -18.61
N ASN A 636 13.46 9.48 -19.51
CA ASN A 636 12.59 8.68 -20.35
C ASN A 636 12.87 7.19 -20.11
N ASP A 637 12.10 6.60 -19.19
CA ASP A 637 12.10 5.19 -18.86
C ASP A 637 10.65 4.67 -18.89
N TYR A 638 10.18 4.22 -20.05
CA TYR A 638 8.78 3.85 -20.24
C TYR A 638 8.57 2.70 -21.22
N PHE A 639 7.38 2.12 -21.14
CA PHE A 639 6.87 1.16 -22.11
C PHE A 639 5.89 1.86 -23.06
N GLU A 640 6.06 1.65 -24.35
CA GLU A 640 5.23 2.20 -25.43
C GLU A 640 4.30 1.10 -25.95
N TYR A 641 3.02 1.43 -26.10
CA TYR A 641 2.00 0.59 -26.72
C TYR A 641 1.45 1.33 -27.96
N SER A 642 1.76 0.80 -29.14
CA SER A 642 1.41 1.40 -30.43
C SER A 642 0.40 0.52 -31.17
N PHE A 643 -0.71 1.10 -31.60
CA PHE A 643 -1.74 0.42 -32.42
C PHE A 643 -2.42 1.39 -33.40
N SER A 644 -2.88 0.86 -34.54
CA SER A 644 -3.61 1.62 -35.55
C SER A 644 -5.08 1.81 -35.18
N LEU A 645 -5.65 2.97 -35.55
CA LEU A 645 -7.09 3.19 -35.54
C LEU A 645 -7.74 2.89 -36.89
N ASP A 646 -6.98 2.55 -37.92
CA ASP A 646 -7.55 2.12 -39.20
C ASP A 646 -8.42 0.86 -38.99
N PRO A 647 -9.72 0.87 -39.33
CA PRO A 647 -10.59 -0.28 -39.17
C PRO A 647 -10.22 -1.48 -40.07
N ASP A 648 -9.43 -1.24 -41.13
CA ASP A 648 -8.91 -2.30 -41.99
C ASP A 648 -7.59 -2.89 -41.45
N ALA A 649 -6.97 -2.26 -40.45
CA ALA A 649 -5.81 -2.81 -39.75
C ALA A 649 -6.25 -3.89 -38.76
N GLN A 650 -5.59 -5.06 -38.82
CA GLN A 650 -5.84 -6.12 -37.86
C GLN A 650 -5.00 -5.88 -36.60
N GLU A 651 -5.63 -5.36 -35.55
CA GLU A 651 -5.00 -5.09 -34.25
C GLU A 651 -5.31 -6.19 -33.23
N ASP A 652 -4.27 -6.78 -32.63
CA ASP A 652 -4.41 -7.87 -31.66
C ASP A 652 -5.08 -7.45 -30.35
N TRP A 653 -5.05 -6.14 -30.03
CA TRP A 653 -5.63 -5.58 -28.81
C TRP A 653 -7.08 -5.13 -28.96
N GLU A 654 -7.65 -5.17 -30.17
CA GLU A 654 -9.05 -4.85 -30.40
C GLU A 654 -9.94 -6.04 -29.97
N GLU A 655 -10.68 -5.89 -28.88
CA GLU A 655 -11.50 -6.97 -28.31
C GLU A 655 -12.93 -7.00 -28.88
N SER A 656 -13.50 -5.85 -29.19
CA SER A 656 -14.86 -5.74 -29.73
C SER A 656 -15.16 -4.39 -30.38
N GLU A 657 -15.95 -4.40 -31.45
CA GLU A 657 -16.61 -3.22 -32.03
C GLU A 657 -18.12 -3.26 -31.76
N ILE A 658 -18.73 -2.11 -31.47
CA ILE A 658 -20.18 -1.93 -31.50
C ILE A 658 -20.60 -1.47 -32.91
N PRO A 659 -21.23 -2.33 -33.73
CA PRO A 659 -21.46 -2.03 -35.15
C PRO A 659 -22.27 -0.77 -35.42
N GLU A 660 -23.24 -0.46 -34.54
CA GLU A 660 -24.16 0.67 -34.72
C GLU A 660 -23.50 2.03 -34.41
N THR A 661 -22.58 2.07 -33.45
CA THR A 661 -22.03 3.31 -32.90
C THR A 661 -20.53 3.46 -33.15
N LYS A 662 -19.88 2.41 -33.67
CA LYS A 662 -18.46 2.37 -34.05
C LYS A 662 -17.48 2.53 -32.89
N TRP A 663 -17.96 2.46 -31.65
CA TRP A 663 -17.10 2.37 -30.47
C TRP A 663 -16.39 1.02 -30.46
N ARG A 664 -15.06 1.07 -30.27
CA ARG A 664 -14.19 -0.10 -30.18
C ARG A 664 -13.53 -0.19 -28.81
N LEU A 665 -13.48 -1.39 -28.25
CA LEU A 665 -12.77 -1.70 -27.02
C LEU A 665 -11.37 -2.20 -27.34
N PHE A 666 -10.38 -1.43 -26.94
CA PHE A 666 -8.99 -1.86 -26.91
C PHE A 666 -8.64 -2.32 -25.50
N ARG A 667 -8.16 -3.57 -25.37
CA ARG A 667 -7.66 -4.14 -24.11
C ARG A 667 -6.21 -4.56 -24.31
N ILE A 668 -5.30 -3.74 -23.83
CA ILE A 668 -3.86 -3.86 -24.05
C ILE A 668 -3.23 -4.54 -22.83
N PRO A 669 -2.65 -5.75 -22.94
CA PRO A 669 -1.93 -6.38 -21.83
C PRO A 669 -0.67 -5.60 -21.51
N ILE A 670 -0.49 -5.19 -20.25
CA ILE A 670 0.63 -4.30 -19.89
C ILE A 670 2.01 -4.94 -20.14
N LYS A 671 2.08 -6.27 -20.13
CA LYS A 671 3.33 -7.00 -20.39
C LYS A 671 3.67 -7.15 -21.87
N GLU A 672 2.74 -6.83 -22.76
CA GLU A 672 2.89 -6.95 -24.21
C GLU A 672 3.08 -5.55 -24.81
N TYR A 673 4.17 -4.88 -24.44
CA TYR A 673 4.52 -3.57 -24.99
C TYR A 673 5.13 -3.70 -26.39
N THR A 674 4.92 -2.68 -27.22
CA THR A 674 5.53 -2.58 -28.55
C THR A 674 7.02 -2.27 -28.43
N ARG A 675 7.38 -1.36 -27.52
CA ARG A 675 8.76 -0.90 -27.33
C ARG A 675 9.07 -0.60 -25.86
N LYS A 676 10.33 -0.79 -25.51
CA LYS A 676 10.93 -0.35 -24.23
C LYS A 676 11.89 0.80 -24.52
N ILE A 677 11.66 1.95 -23.91
CA ILE A 677 12.53 3.14 -24.00
C ILE A 677 13.26 3.30 -22.66
N GLY A 678 14.59 3.49 -22.70
CA GLY A 678 15.40 3.61 -21.49
C GLY A 678 15.49 2.29 -20.70
N ASN A 679 15.53 2.40 -19.36
CA ASN A 679 15.60 1.29 -18.42
C ASN A 679 14.40 1.24 -17.45
N PRO A 680 13.14 1.18 -17.94
CA PRO A 680 11.98 1.08 -17.08
C PRO A 680 12.00 -0.22 -16.27
N ASP A 681 11.45 -0.12 -15.06
CA ASP A 681 11.28 -1.24 -14.15
C ASP A 681 10.40 -2.32 -14.78
N ALA A 682 10.98 -3.52 -14.96
CA ALA A 682 10.30 -4.69 -15.51
C ALA A 682 9.15 -5.21 -14.64
N ALA A 683 9.10 -4.81 -13.36
CA ALA A 683 7.98 -5.06 -12.46
C ALA A 683 6.87 -4.01 -12.59
N PHE A 684 7.02 -3.03 -13.51
CA PHE A 684 6.10 -1.92 -13.74
C PHE A 684 5.92 -1.01 -12.51
N GLY A 685 6.77 -1.14 -11.48
CA GLY A 685 6.64 -0.41 -10.21
C GLY A 685 6.88 1.09 -10.31
N GLN A 686 7.61 1.55 -11.33
CA GLN A 686 7.82 2.96 -11.64
C GLN A 686 6.60 3.66 -12.24
N ILE A 687 5.63 2.92 -12.77
CA ILE A 687 4.40 3.49 -13.33
C ILE A 687 3.44 3.95 -12.21
N TYR A 688 3.65 3.40 -11.01
CA TYR A 688 2.65 3.33 -9.96
C TYR A 688 3.08 3.96 -8.64
N ASN A 689 4.35 4.37 -8.55
CA ASN A 689 4.93 4.97 -7.36
C ASN A 689 5.46 6.35 -7.66
#